data_AF-A0A6I3LV59-F1
#
_entry.id   AF-A0A6I3LV59-F1
#
_cell.length_a   1.000
_cell.length_b   1.000
_cell.length_c   1.000
_cell.angle_alpha   90.00
_cell.angle_beta   90.00
_cell.angle_gamma   90.00
#
_symmetry.space_group_name_H-M   'P 1'
#
loop_
_entity.id
_entity.type
_entity.pdbx_description
1 polymer ?
#
loop_
_entity_poly.entity_id
_entity_poly.type
_entity_poly.pdbx_seq_one_letter_code
_entity_poly.pdbx_strand_id
1 'polypeptide(L)'
;MLKSKIDKATGFEKRFENINTVVFENSSDASKAVAQEIAALIQSKQKENQPCILGLATGSSPKGLYAELVRLHKEEGLSFKNVISFNLDEYYPMEPNSINSYVRFMKELLFDHVDILPENAHVPDGLLTKEQIADYCHEYEAKIEALGGIDLQILGIGGNGHIGFNESGSLQNSKTRLVALDHITRVAASKDFFGLNNTPRTAITLGVKKIMEAKRVILLAWGEGKANIVKRSVEDEVTNRVPASFLQEHDDAVFILDKEASSKLTRINKPWLVEKIEWTDKLTRKAVLGLALDLKKPILKLTDADYIENGMSDLLADSGPAYDTNIKIFNKLQNTITGWPGGKPNADDTNRPERAEPAKKRVLIFSPHPDDDIISMGGTFMRLQEQGHEVHVAYQTSGNIAVADDEALRFARFVIDYNEKFGIKSAEADNIYKKAESFLQNKKNSEIDIPEVRYIKGLIRKGEARATSHFVGLTDDQIHFMELPFYETGTIEKKPIGPEDIQLTVDLIEKIKPHQIYAAGDLADPHGTHKVCLDAIFEAVKVLKPKSFMDDCWLWLYRGAWQEWGIDEVEMAVPMSPDQVLAKRHGIFKHQSQKDGVVFQGTDAREFWQRAEDRNSETAALYQQLGLATYAAMEAFVRWHY
;
A
#
# COMPACT_ATOMS: atom_id res chain seq x y z
N MET A 1 17.36 -2.14 -12.45
CA MET A 1 18.18 -2.66 -11.34
C MET A 1 19.04 -1.51 -10.81
N LEU A 2 18.84 -1.11 -9.56
CA LEU A 2 19.73 -0.17 -8.88
C LEU A 2 21.01 -0.92 -8.53
N LYS A 3 22.13 -0.53 -9.17
CA LYS A 3 23.42 -1.19 -8.97
C LYS A 3 24.07 -0.69 -7.67
N SER A 4 24.41 -1.63 -6.79
CA SER A 4 25.27 -1.34 -5.64
C SER A 4 26.73 -1.23 -6.11
N LYS A 5 27.47 -0.29 -5.53
CA LYS A 5 28.85 -0.03 -5.93
C LYS A 5 29.78 -1.01 -5.20
N ILE A 6 30.51 -1.81 -5.97
CA ILE A 6 31.60 -2.62 -5.43
C ILE A 6 32.75 -1.66 -5.08
N ASP A 7 33.21 -1.72 -3.83
CA ASP A 7 34.40 -0.99 -3.42
C ASP A 7 35.62 -1.58 -4.16
N LYS A 8 36.31 -0.74 -4.94
CA LYS A 8 37.44 -1.16 -5.77
C LYS A 8 38.67 -1.61 -4.95
N ALA A 9 38.78 -1.20 -3.70
CA ALA A 9 39.90 -1.53 -2.82
C ALA A 9 39.67 -2.83 -2.06
N THR A 10 38.43 -3.14 -1.66
CA THR A 10 38.11 -4.35 -0.91
C THR A 10 37.52 -5.47 -1.76
N GLY A 11 36.96 -5.16 -2.94
CA GLY A 11 36.27 -6.11 -3.80
C GLY A 11 34.87 -6.53 -3.28
N PHE A 12 34.40 -5.94 -2.18
CA PHE A 12 33.10 -6.23 -1.57
C PHE A 12 32.11 -5.07 -1.79
N GLU A 13 30.81 -5.38 -1.89
CA GLU A 13 29.77 -4.37 -1.68
C GLU A 13 29.75 -3.98 -0.21
N LYS A 14 29.89 -2.68 0.11
CA LYS A 14 29.66 -2.21 1.47
C LYS A 14 28.16 -2.13 1.70
N ARG A 15 27.64 -3.07 2.47
CA ARG A 15 26.21 -3.19 2.78
C ARG A 15 26.03 -3.92 4.11
N PHE A 16 24.89 -3.70 4.78
CA PHE A 16 24.57 -4.35 6.07
C PHE A 16 23.75 -5.63 5.88
N GLU A 17 23.30 -5.87 4.65
CA GLU A 17 22.50 -7.03 4.30
C GLU A 17 23.36 -8.31 4.30
N ASN A 18 22.96 -9.26 5.13
CA ASN A 18 23.57 -10.58 5.31
C ASN A 18 23.17 -11.57 4.19
N ILE A 19 22.31 -11.15 3.26
CA ILE A 19 21.85 -11.92 2.10
C ILE A 19 21.81 -11.02 0.86
N ASN A 20 21.81 -11.62 -0.33
CA ASN A 20 21.71 -10.86 -1.57
C ASN A 20 20.35 -10.17 -1.72
N THR A 21 20.38 -8.86 -1.99
CA THR A 21 19.20 -8.04 -2.23
C THR A 21 19.31 -7.28 -3.55
N VAL A 22 18.33 -7.47 -4.44
CA VAL A 22 18.27 -6.81 -5.74
C VAL A 22 17.10 -5.84 -5.75
N VAL A 23 17.37 -4.58 -6.06
CA VAL A 23 16.35 -3.53 -6.08
C VAL A 23 16.02 -3.12 -7.51
N PHE A 24 14.74 -3.14 -7.84
CA PHE A 24 14.16 -2.65 -9.08
C PHE A 24 13.43 -1.32 -8.86
N GLU A 25 13.25 -0.55 -9.92
CA GLU A 25 12.49 0.71 -9.84
C GLU A 25 11.03 0.46 -9.46
N ASN A 26 10.43 -0.61 -10.00
CA ASN A 26 9.06 -1.00 -9.76
C ASN A 26 8.90 -2.53 -9.80
N SER A 27 7.78 -3.02 -9.26
CA SER A 27 7.45 -4.45 -9.18
C SER A 27 7.20 -5.11 -10.54
N SER A 28 6.80 -4.35 -11.57
CA SER A 28 6.58 -4.88 -12.93
C SER A 28 7.90 -5.30 -13.58
N ASP A 29 8.92 -4.44 -13.54
CA ASP A 29 10.25 -4.75 -14.07
C ASP A 29 10.90 -5.91 -13.31
N ALA A 30 10.71 -5.96 -11.98
CA ALA A 30 11.17 -7.08 -11.16
C ALA A 30 10.50 -8.40 -11.56
N SER A 31 9.17 -8.38 -11.73
CA SER A 31 8.38 -9.54 -12.13
C SER A 31 8.80 -10.07 -13.50
N LYS A 32 9.10 -9.18 -14.46
CA LYS A 32 9.64 -9.57 -15.77
C LYS A 32 11.01 -10.24 -15.68
N ALA A 33 11.91 -9.70 -14.88
CA ALA A 33 13.23 -10.28 -14.69
C ALA A 33 13.16 -11.68 -14.05
N VAL A 34 12.32 -11.85 -13.02
CA VAL A 34 12.12 -13.15 -12.36
C VAL A 34 11.42 -14.15 -13.30
N ALA A 35 10.44 -13.71 -14.10
CA ALA A 35 9.80 -14.57 -15.10
C ALA A 35 10.80 -15.11 -16.12
N GLN A 36 11.76 -14.29 -16.54
CA GLN A 36 12.84 -14.70 -17.45
C GLN A 36 13.81 -15.70 -16.79
N GLU A 37 14.12 -15.55 -15.50
CA GLU A 37 14.93 -16.54 -14.75
C GLU A 37 14.20 -17.91 -14.67
N ILE A 38 12.90 -17.90 -14.38
CA ILE A 38 12.06 -19.11 -14.39
C ILE A 38 12.01 -19.73 -15.80
N ALA A 39 11.79 -18.92 -16.83
CA ALA A 39 11.72 -19.39 -18.22
C ALA A 39 13.04 -20.05 -18.65
N ALA A 40 14.18 -19.43 -18.32
CA ALA A 40 15.51 -19.99 -18.59
C ALA A 40 15.73 -21.33 -17.87
N LEU A 41 15.30 -21.44 -16.61
CA LEU A 41 15.38 -22.68 -15.85
C LEU A 41 14.54 -23.80 -16.49
N ILE A 42 13.28 -23.50 -16.84
CA ILE A 42 12.37 -24.44 -17.52
C ILE A 42 13.00 -24.94 -18.82
N GLN A 43 13.51 -24.03 -19.65
CA GLN A 43 14.15 -24.36 -20.92
C GLN A 43 15.42 -25.20 -20.74
N SER A 44 16.25 -24.89 -19.74
CA SER A 44 17.46 -25.66 -19.43
C SER A 44 17.12 -27.09 -19.01
N LYS A 45 16.16 -27.24 -18.10
CA LYS A 45 15.67 -28.55 -17.64
C LYS A 45 15.04 -29.35 -18.77
N GLN A 46 14.27 -28.69 -19.64
CA GLN A 46 13.66 -29.30 -20.81
C GLN A 46 14.73 -29.82 -21.78
N LYS A 47 15.80 -29.04 -22.02
CA LYS A 47 16.93 -29.45 -22.86
C LYS A 47 17.66 -30.68 -22.31
N GLU A 48 17.70 -30.82 -20.99
CA GLU A 48 18.28 -31.97 -20.29
C GLU A 48 17.30 -33.15 -20.14
N ASN A 49 16.07 -33.05 -20.67
CA ASN A 49 14.98 -34.00 -20.46
C ASN A 49 14.70 -34.30 -18.99
N GLN A 50 14.85 -33.29 -18.13
CA GLN A 50 14.53 -33.35 -16.71
C GLN A 50 13.24 -32.56 -16.42
N PRO A 51 12.45 -32.99 -15.43
CA PRO A 51 11.38 -32.17 -14.91
C PRO A 51 11.95 -30.91 -14.25
N CYS A 52 11.24 -29.80 -14.36
CA CYS A 52 11.54 -28.55 -13.68
C CYS A 52 10.63 -28.42 -12.46
N ILE A 53 11.19 -28.52 -11.25
CA ILE A 53 10.42 -28.54 -10.01
C ILE A 53 10.34 -27.13 -9.41
N LEU A 54 9.14 -26.54 -9.43
CA LEU A 54 8.91 -25.16 -8.96
C LEU A 54 8.11 -25.13 -7.66
N GLY A 55 8.60 -24.37 -6.68
CA GLY A 55 7.83 -23.97 -5.52
C GLY A 55 7.12 -22.64 -5.78
N LEU A 56 5.79 -22.59 -5.67
CA LEU A 56 4.99 -21.42 -6.03
C LEU A 56 4.32 -20.77 -4.82
N ALA A 57 4.31 -19.44 -4.79
CA ALA A 57 3.67 -18.63 -3.75
C ALA A 57 2.30 -18.10 -4.22
N THR A 58 1.46 -17.71 -3.27
CA THR A 58 0.19 -17.02 -3.52
C THR A 58 0.25 -15.58 -3.00
N GLY A 59 -0.89 -14.87 -3.00
CA GLY A 59 -1.00 -13.50 -2.52
C GLY A 59 -0.69 -12.44 -3.58
N SER A 60 -0.55 -11.18 -3.17
CA SER A 60 -0.43 -10.05 -4.10
C SER A 60 0.91 -10.00 -4.84
N SER A 61 2.01 -10.39 -4.18
CA SER A 61 3.37 -10.24 -4.72
C SER A 61 3.63 -10.99 -6.04
N PRO A 62 3.23 -12.27 -6.20
CA PRO A 62 3.51 -13.03 -7.42
C PRO A 62 2.53 -12.78 -8.58
N LYS A 63 1.48 -11.95 -8.42
CA LYS A 63 0.49 -11.72 -9.50
C LYS A 63 1.13 -11.22 -10.80
N GLY A 64 2.02 -10.22 -10.70
CA GLY A 64 2.75 -9.68 -11.85
C GLY A 64 3.68 -10.70 -12.50
N LEU A 65 4.29 -11.58 -11.70
CA LEU A 65 5.12 -12.68 -12.18
C LEU A 65 4.29 -13.68 -12.99
N TYR A 66 3.12 -14.11 -12.50
CA TYR A 66 2.26 -15.04 -13.20
C TYR A 66 1.72 -14.46 -14.51
N ALA A 67 1.30 -13.20 -14.49
CA ALA A 67 0.86 -12.50 -15.71
C ALA A 67 1.97 -12.51 -16.79
N GLU A 68 3.22 -12.28 -16.41
CA GLU A 68 4.34 -12.34 -17.36
C GLU A 68 4.66 -13.76 -17.82
N LEU A 69 4.62 -14.76 -16.94
CA LEU A 69 4.81 -16.17 -17.35
C LEU A 69 3.76 -16.62 -18.36
N VAL A 70 2.50 -16.22 -18.17
CA VAL A 70 1.40 -16.44 -19.12
C VAL A 70 1.68 -15.74 -20.45
N ARG A 71 2.21 -14.51 -20.43
CA ARG A 71 2.62 -13.79 -21.63
C ARG A 71 3.72 -14.53 -22.38
N LEU A 72 4.78 -14.96 -21.67
CA LEU A 72 5.89 -15.74 -22.24
C LEU A 72 5.40 -17.06 -22.87
N HIS A 73 4.43 -17.73 -22.26
CA HIS A 73 3.81 -18.91 -22.86
C HIS A 73 3.08 -18.59 -24.17
N LYS A 74 2.18 -17.60 -24.14
CA LYS A 74 1.30 -17.26 -25.26
C LYS A 74 2.02 -16.60 -26.44
N GLU A 75 3.01 -15.77 -26.17
CA GLU A 75 3.67 -14.92 -27.16
C GLU A 75 5.05 -15.45 -27.58
N GLU A 76 5.79 -16.09 -26.67
CA GLU A 76 7.18 -16.51 -26.88
C GLU A 76 7.37 -18.04 -26.89
N GLY A 77 6.29 -18.80 -26.66
CA GLY A 77 6.28 -20.26 -26.80
C GLY A 77 6.92 -21.03 -25.65
N LEU A 78 7.05 -20.42 -24.45
CA LEU A 78 7.51 -21.12 -23.25
C LEU A 78 6.53 -22.26 -22.88
N SER A 79 7.00 -23.52 -22.81
CA SER A 79 6.14 -24.67 -22.45
C SER A 79 6.33 -25.08 -20.99
N PHE A 80 5.22 -25.41 -20.32
CA PHE A 80 5.13 -25.87 -18.94
C PHE A 80 4.89 -27.39 -18.84
N LYS A 81 4.91 -28.13 -19.95
CA LYS A 81 4.64 -29.59 -19.96
C LYS A 81 5.61 -30.40 -19.09
N ASN A 82 6.85 -29.95 -18.95
CA ASN A 82 7.86 -30.58 -18.10
C ASN A 82 7.96 -29.93 -16.71
N VAL A 83 7.04 -29.04 -16.35
CA VAL A 83 7.02 -28.38 -15.05
C VAL A 83 6.17 -29.20 -14.08
N ILE A 84 6.67 -29.32 -12.84
CA ILE A 84 5.93 -29.83 -11.69
C ILE A 84 5.96 -28.74 -10.62
N SER A 85 4.79 -28.31 -10.15
CA SER A 85 4.68 -27.22 -9.18
C SER A 85 4.16 -27.69 -7.83
N PHE A 86 4.75 -27.17 -6.76
CA PHE A 86 4.30 -27.33 -5.38
C PHE A 86 4.01 -25.97 -4.77
N ASN A 87 2.76 -25.69 -4.39
CA ASN A 87 2.39 -24.46 -3.71
C ASN A 87 2.72 -24.51 -2.21
N LEU A 88 3.03 -23.35 -1.65
CA LEU A 88 3.38 -23.21 -0.24
C LEU A 88 2.25 -23.57 0.72
N ASP A 89 1.00 -23.25 0.40
CA ASP A 89 -0.08 -23.31 1.37
C ASP A 89 -1.49 -23.34 0.75
N GLU A 90 -2.47 -23.68 1.60
CA GLU A 90 -3.91 -23.45 1.40
C GLU A 90 -4.58 -23.21 2.76
N TYR A 91 -5.61 -22.37 2.80
CA TYR A 91 -6.40 -22.16 4.01
C TYR A 91 -7.13 -23.43 4.43
N TYR A 92 -7.41 -23.58 5.73
CA TYR A 92 -8.10 -24.77 6.24
C TYR A 92 -9.23 -24.42 7.25
N PRO A 93 -10.44 -24.97 7.08
CA PRO A 93 -10.92 -25.65 5.87
C PRO A 93 -11.11 -24.66 4.71
N MET A 94 -10.97 -25.12 3.47
CA MET A 94 -11.20 -24.28 2.29
C MET A 94 -11.75 -25.08 1.11
N GLU A 95 -12.84 -24.60 0.53
CA GLU A 95 -13.43 -25.15 -0.68
C GLU A 95 -12.62 -24.70 -1.92
N PRO A 96 -12.18 -25.60 -2.82
CA PRO A 96 -11.34 -25.26 -3.97
C PRO A 96 -11.91 -24.23 -4.94
N ASN A 97 -13.24 -24.08 -4.98
CA ASN A 97 -13.94 -23.12 -5.84
C ASN A 97 -14.27 -21.78 -5.15
N SER A 98 -13.96 -21.66 -3.86
CA SER A 98 -14.09 -20.39 -3.12
C SER A 98 -13.22 -19.31 -3.76
N ILE A 99 -13.71 -18.06 -3.82
CA ILE A 99 -12.90 -16.91 -4.30
C ILE A 99 -11.60 -16.72 -3.51
N ASN A 100 -11.55 -17.22 -2.27
CA ASN A 100 -10.40 -17.07 -1.38
C ASN A 100 -9.48 -18.30 -1.36
N SER A 101 -9.78 -19.33 -2.14
CA SER A 101 -8.94 -20.54 -2.23
C SER A 101 -7.70 -20.27 -3.06
N TYR A 102 -6.56 -20.78 -2.59
CA TYR A 102 -5.33 -20.76 -3.36
C TYR A 102 -5.33 -21.72 -4.54
N VAL A 103 -6.15 -22.79 -4.51
CA VAL A 103 -6.44 -23.60 -5.71
C VAL A 103 -7.04 -22.73 -6.82
N ARG A 104 -8.10 -21.98 -6.51
CA ARG A 104 -8.75 -21.10 -7.48
C ARG A 104 -7.82 -19.98 -7.95
N PHE A 105 -7.11 -19.34 -7.01
CA PHE A 105 -6.12 -18.31 -7.31
C PHE A 105 -5.09 -18.77 -8.35
N MET A 106 -4.52 -19.97 -8.16
CA MET A 106 -3.52 -20.48 -9.09
C MET A 106 -4.09 -20.87 -10.45
N LYS A 107 -5.33 -21.37 -10.50
CA LYS A 107 -6.03 -21.63 -11.76
C LYS A 107 -6.27 -20.35 -12.56
N GLU A 108 -6.85 -19.35 -11.93
CA GLU A 108 -7.21 -18.07 -12.56
C GLU A 108 -5.99 -17.26 -12.99
N LEU A 109 -4.84 -17.37 -12.31
CA LEU A 109 -3.66 -16.56 -12.63
C LEU A 109 -2.60 -17.28 -13.46
N LEU A 110 -2.54 -18.61 -13.41
CA LEU A 110 -1.47 -19.36 -14.08
C LEU A 110 -1.96 -20.65 -14.75
N PHE A 111 -2.48 -21.62 -13.98
CA PHE A 111 -2.62 -22.99 -14.46
C PHE A 111 -3.61 -23.16 -15.62
N ASP A 112 -4.70 -22.38 -15.67
CA ASP A 112 -5.66 -22.44 -16.79
C ASP A 112 -5.18 -21.64 -18.02
N HIS A 113 -3.98 -21.07 -17.96
CA HIS A 113 -3.44 -20.17 -18.98
C HIS A 113 -2.11 -20.64 -19.59
N VAL A 114 -1.60 -21.77 -19.13
CA VAL A 114 -0.37 -22.42 -19.61
C VAL A 114 -0.59 -23.91 -19.85
N ASP A 115 0.34 -24.58 -20.54
CA ASP A 115 0.25 -26.01 -20.88
C ASP A 115 0.84 -26.96 -19.82
N ILE A 116 0.74 -26.59 -18.53
CA ILE A 116 1.10 -27.47 -17.41
C ILE A 116 0.12 -28.64 -17.32
N LEU A 117 0.61 -29.84 -17.02
CA LEU A 117 -0.25 -31.01 -16.83
C LEU A 117 -0.99 -30.90 -15.47
N PRO A 118 -2.31 -31.15 -15.41
CA PRO A 118 -3.07 -31.03 -14.16
C PRO A 118 -2.52 -31.89 -13.01
N GLU A 119 -2.01 -33.08 -13.31
CA GLU A 119 -1.38 -33.99 -12.34
C GLU A 119 -0.07 -33.47 -11.76
N ASN A 120 0.56 -32.49 -12.42
CA ASN A 120 1.81 -31.86 -12.00
C ASN A 120 1.60 -30.58 -11.18
N ALA A 121 0.35 -30.14 -10.99
CA ALA A 121 0.01 -28.93 -10.26
C ALA A 121 -0.48 -29.27 -8.84
N HIS A 122 0.39 -29.17 -7.84
CA HIS A 122 0.10 -29.57 -6.46
C HIS A 122 -0.15 -28.36 -5.54
N VAL A 123 -1.39 -28.21 -5.08
CA VAL A 123 -1.79 -27.26 -4.03
C VAL A 123 -2.28 -28.04 -2.80
N PRO A 124 -1.95 -27.63 -1.55
CA PRO A 124 -2.47 -28.29 -0.35
C PRO A 124 -4.00 -28.41 -0.36
N ASP A 125 -4.53 -29.56 0.11
CA ASP A 125 -5.97 -29.85 0.05
C ASP A 125 -6.71 -29.35 1.30
N GLY A 126 -7.55 -28.33 1.10
CA GLY A 126 -8.36 -27.69 2.15
C GLY A 126 -9.60 -28.49 2.60
N LEU A 127 -9.91 -29.63 1.95
CA LEU A 127 -11.09 -30.47 2.24
C LEU A 127 -10.80 -31.69 3.12
N LEU A 128 -9.53 -31.94 3.44
CA LEU A 128 -9.10 -33.08 4.25
C LEU A 128 -9.79 -33.09 5.62
N THR A 129 -10.03 -34.27 6.19
CA THR A 129 -10.34 -34.35 7.62
C THR A 129 -9.08 -34.14 8.44
N LYS A 130 -9.21 -33.67 9.69
CA LYS A 130 -8.04 -33.38 10.54
C LYS A 130 -7.11 -34.59 10.73
N GLU A 131 -7.67 -35.79 10.71
CA GLU A 131 -6.95 -37.05 10.86
C GLU A 131 -6.08 -37.37 9.63
N GLN A 132 -6.50 -36.92 8.44
CA GLN A 132 -5.80 -37.17 7.17
C GLN A 132 -4.64 -36.19 6.94
N ILE A 133 -4.64 -35.02 7.59
CA ILE A 133 -3.70 -33.94 7.29
C ILE A 133 -2.25 -34.35 7.55
N ALA A 134 -1.98 -35.10 8.62
CA ALA A 134 -0.62 -35.50 8.96
C ALA A 134 0.00 -36.40 7.88
N ASP A 135 -0.76 -37.41 7.43
CA ASP A 135 -0.34 -38.33 6.37
C ASP A 135 -0.21 -37.59 5.03
N TYR A 136 -1.18 -36.72 4.70
CA TYR A 136 -1.12 -35.87 3.51
C TYR A 136 0.14 -35.00 3.48
N CYS A 137 0.48 -34.33 4.59
CA CYS A 137 1.67 -33.50 4.68
C CYS A 137 2.95 -34.32 4.47
N HIS A 138 2.98 -35.55 5.00
CA HIS A 138 4.11 -36.46 4.80
C HIS A 138 4.24 -36.88 3.34
N GLU A 139 3.13 -37.25 2.69
CA GLU A 139 3.11 -37.60 1.26
C GLU A 139 3.50 -36.43 0.36
N TYR A 140 3.09 -35.21 0.73
CA TYR A 140 3.44 -33.99 0.00
C TYR A 140 4.96 -33.78 -0.01
N GLU A 141 5.63 -33.93 1.14
CA GLU A 141 7.10 -33.86 1.22
C GLU A 141 7.79 -35.03 0.53
N ALA A 142 7.26 -36.25 0.66
CA ALA A 142 7.82 -37.44 0.01
C ALA A 142 7.81 -37.32 -1.52
N LYS A 143 6.77 -36.71 -2.10
CA LYS A 143 6.70 -36.41 -3.54
C LYS A 143 7.80 -35.44 -3.97
N ILE A 144 8.04 -34.39 -3.18
CA ILE A 144 9.12 -33.42 -3.45
C ILE A 144 10.49 -34.12 -3.40
N GLU A 145 10.72 -34.96 -2.38
CA GLU A 145 11.98 -35.71 -2.24
C GLU A 145 12.19 -36.70 -3.39
N ALA A 146 11.15 -37.42 -3.80
CA ALA A 146 11.21 -38.39 -4.89
C ALA A 146 11.56 -37.74 -6.25
N LEU A 147 11.26 -36.44 -6.41
CA LEU A 147 11.60 -35.66 -7.61
C LEU A 147 12.97 -34.98 -7.52
N GLY A 148 13.74 -35.20 -6.45
CA GLY A 148 15.07 -34.63 -6.27
C GLY A 148 15.08 -33.21 -5.69
N GLY A 149 14.00 -32.82 -5.01
CA GLY A 149 13.84 -31.52 -4.37
C GLY A 149 13.33 -30.41 -5.29
N ILE A 150 13.11 -29.23 -4.72
CA ILE A 150 12.62 -28.05 -5.44
C ILE A 150 13.81 -27.39 -6.14
N ASP A 151 13.74 -27.18 -7.45
CA ASP A 151 14.78 -26.49 -8.22
C ASP A 151 14.76 -24.98 -7.93
N LEU A 152 13.57 -24.39 -7.84
CA LEU A 152 13.39 -22.97 -7.57
C LEU A 152 12.13 -22.72 -6.74
N GLN A 153 12.28 -22.09 -5.58
CA GLN A 153 11.19 -21.70 -4.70
C GLN A 153 10.93 -20.19 -4.77
N ILE A 154 9.72 -19.82 -5.18
CA ILE A 154 9.22 -18.44 -5.11
C ILE A 154 8.55 -18.24 -3.75
N LEU A 155 8.87 -17.15 -3.08
CA LEU A 155 8.29 -16.75 -1.79
C LEU A 155 7.75 -15.32 -1.85
N GLY A 156 6.73 -15.06 -1.04
CA GLY A 156 6.40 -13.70 -0.59
C GLY A 156 6.76 -13.54 0.89
N ILE A 157 6.64 -12.31 1.42
CA ILE A 157 6.88 -12.02 2.84
C ILE A 157 5.66 -11.38 3.53
N GLY A 158 5.30 -11.96 4.68
CA GLY A 158 4.29 -11.43 5.60
C GLY A 158 4.71 -10.17 6.33
N GLY A 159 3.76 -9.43 6.91
CA GLY A 159 4.08 -8.24 7.72
C GLY A 159 4.90 -8.52 8.99
N ASN A 160 4.82 -9.75 9.52
CA ASN A 160 5.64 -10.26 10.62
C ASN A 160 6.88 -11.05 10.15
N GLY A 161 7.10 -11.15 8.84
CA GLY A 161 8.24 -11.84 8.25
C GLY A 161 8.01 -13.33 8.02
N HIS A 162 6.76 -13.81 8.09
CA HIS A 162 6.45 -15.19 7.69
C HIS A 162 6.75 -15.42 6.20
N ILE A 163 7.09 -16.67 5.87
CA ILE A 163 7.21 -17.22 4.51
C ILE A 163 6.26 -18.41 4.39
N GLY A 164 5.36 -18.38 3.40
CA GLY A 164 4.11 -19.16 3.48
C GLY A 164 3.34 -18.82 4.76
N PHE A 165 2.70 -19.80 5.42
CA PHE A 165 2.13 -19.63 6.77
C PHE A 165 3.07 -20.09 7.88
N ASN A 166 4.40 -20.03 7.67
CA ASN A 166 5.35 -20.22 8.76
C ASN A 166 5.42 -18.94 9.60
N GLU A 167 4.50 -18.83 10.55
CA GLU A 167 4.32 -17.68 11.46
C GLU A 167 5.49 -17.50 12.44
N SER A 168 5.50 -16.36 13.14
CA SER A 168 6.48 -16.06 14.19
C SER A 168 6.49 -17.17 15.25
N GLY A 169 7.67 -17.73 15.51
CA GLY A 169 7.88 -18.88 16.37
C GLY A 169 8.10 -20.20 15.62
N SER A 170 7.84 -20.23 14.31
CA SER A 170 8.13 -21.40 13.46
C SER A 170 9.62 -21.72 13.46
N LEU A 171 9.95 -22.99 13.69
CA LEU A 171 11.33 -23.46 13.69
C LEU A 171 11.83 -23.68 12.26
N GLN A 172 13.13 -23.49 12.03
CA GLN A 172 13.75 -23.71 10.73
C GLN A 172 13.64 -25.16 10.26
N ASN A 173 13.65 -26.13 11.18
CA ASN A 173 13.46 -27.55 10.90
C ASN A 173 11.98 -27.98 10.80
N SER A 174 11.05 -27.02 10.78
CA SER A 174 9.62 -27.32 10.69
C SER A 174 9.29 -28.00 9.36
N LYS A 175 8.42 -29.01 9.45
CA LYS A 175 7.86 -29.73 8.31
C LYS A 175 6.52 -29.14 7.89
N THR A 176 6.05 -29.61 6.75
CA THR A 176 4.70 -29.37 6.22
C THR A 176 3.67 -29.80 7.24
N ARG A 177 2.73 -28.90 7.58
CA ARG A 177 1.81 -29.11 8.71
C ARG A 177 0.57 -28.23 8.63
N LEU A 178 -0.44 -28.57 9.43
CA LEU A 178 -1.50 -27.66 9.83
C LEU A 178 -0.95 -26.64 10.83
N VAL A 179 -1.15 -25.35 10.56
CA VAL A 179 -0.75 -24.25 11.43
C VAL A 179 -1.95 -23.42 11.85
N ALA A 180 -1.89 -22.86 13.06
CA ALA A 180 -2.76 -21.77 13.45
C ALA A 180 -2.19 -20.45 12.89
N LEU A 181 -3.06 -19.62 12.34
CA LEU A 181 -2.68 -18.33 11.77
C LEU A 181 -2.58 -17.26 12.84
N ASP A 182 -1.51 -16.47 12.80
CA ASP A 182 -1.33 -15.33 13.70
C ASP A 182 -2.42 -14.28 13.48
N HIS A 183 -2.72 -13.51 14.52
CA HIS A 183 -3.68 -12.42 14.42
C HIS A 183 -3.31 -11.44 13.30
N ILE A 184 -2.04 -11.05 13.18
CA ILE A 184 -1.57 -10.13 12.13
C ILE A 184 -1.86 -10.69 10.72
N THR A 185 -1.60 -11.98 10.49
CA THR A 185 -1.86 -12.64 9.22
C THR A 185 -3.35 -12.69 8.91
N ARG A 186 -4.17 -13.07 9.89
CA ARG A 186 -5.63 -13.10 9.73
C ARG A 186 -6.18 -11.71 9.45
N VAL A 187 -5.63 -10.69 10.09
CA VAL A 187 -6.09 -9.32 9.86
C VAL A 187 -5.65 -8.79 8.50
N ALA A 188 -4.43 -9.10 8.05
CA ALA A 188 -3.98 -8.78 6.70
C ALA A 188 -4.87 -9.45 5.63
N ALA A 189 -5.23 -10.72 5.83
CA ALA A 189 -6.11 -11.48 4.93
C ALA A 189 -7.59 -11.11 5.05
N SER A 190 -8.02 -10.48 6.16
CA SER A 190 -9.43 -10.26 6.47
C SER A 190 -10.19 -9.49 5.40
N LYS A 191 -9.48 -8.69 4.60
CA LYS A 191 -10.05 -7.96 3.47
C LYS A 191 -10.60 -8.88 2.40
N ASP A 192 -9.88 -9.95 2.10
CA ASP A 192 -10.31 -10.95 1.13
C ASP A 192 -11.52 -11.74 1.65
N PHE A 193 -11.63 -11.88 2.97
CA PHE A 193 -12.69 -12.64 3.65
C PHE A 193 -13.87 -11.79 4.13
N PHE A 194 -13.95 -10.51 3.80
CA PHE A 194 -15.01 -9.59 4.27
C PHE A 194 -15.11 -9.54 5.81
N GLY A 195 -13.95 -9.50 6.47
CA GLY A 195 -13.82 -9.32 7.90
C GLY A 195 -13.07 -10.45 8.61
N LEU A 196 -12.53 -10.11 9.78
CA LEU A 196 -11.69 -11.01 10.58
C LEU A 196 -12.44 -12.25 11.09
N ASN A 197 -13.75 -12.14 11.31
CA ASN A 197 -14.58 -13.25 11.79
C ASN A 197 -14.75 -14.34 10.72
N ASN A 198 -14.72 -13.95 9.46
CA ASN A 198 -14.83 -14.85 8.31
C ASN A 198 -13.47 -15.42 7.87
N THR A 199 -12.36 -14.83 8.36
CA THR A 199 -11.02 -15.31 8.01
C THR A 199 -10.72 -16.63 8.71
N PRO A 200 -10.27 -17.67 7.97
CA PRO A 200 -9.85 -18.94 8.52
C PRO A 200 -8.86 -18.78 9.69
N ARG A 201 -8.90 -19.73 10.62
CA ARG A 201 -8.02 -19.73 11.80
C ARG A 201 -6.78 -20.60 11.59
N THR A 202 -6.80 -21.45 10.57
CA THR A 202 -5.77 -22.43 10.29
C THR A 202 -5.48 -22.51 8.80
N ALA A 203 -4.31 -23.02 8.45
CA ALA A 203 -3.91 -23.31 7.08
C ALA A 203 -2.97 -24.52 7.06
N ILE A 204 -2.90 -25.22 5.93
CA ILE A 204 -1.84 -26.20 5.67
C ILE A 204 -0.71 -25.46 4.96
N THR A 205 0.53 -25.64 5.40
CA THR A 205 1.68 -24.94 4.81
C THR A 205 2.92 -25.82 4.74
N LEU A 206 3.73 -25.60 3.71
CA LEU A 206 5.06 -26.16 3.51
C LEU A 206 5.98 -25.69 4.64
N GLY A 207 6.70 -26.62 5.24
CA GLY A 207 7.61 -26.30 6.35
C GLY A 207 8.83 -25.50 5.90
N VAL A 208 9.41 -24.72 6.82
CA VAL A 208 10.64 -23.96 6.57
C VAL A 208 11.77 -24.89 6.11
N LYS A 209 11.80 -26.13 6.62
CA LYS A 209 12.83 -27.11 6.25
C LYS A 209 12.87 -27.34 4.74
N LYS A 210 11.71 -27.55 4.11
CA LYS A 210 11.64 -27.82 2.66
C LYS A 210 11.95 -26.60 1.82
N ILE A 211 11.62 -25.41 2.32
CA ILE A 211 12.03 -24.14 1.71
C ILE A 211 13.56 -24.01 1.72
N MET A 212 14.20 -24.33 2.86
CA MET A 212 15.65 -24.24 3.02
C MET A 212 16.43 -25.31 2.23
N GLU A 213 15.76 -26.41 1.84
CA GLU A 213 16.34 -27.48 1.02
C GLU A 213 16.17 -27.24 -0.50
N ALA A 214 15.48 -26.17 -0.91
CA ALA A 214 15.37 -25.79 -2.32
C ALA A 214 16.75 -25.44 -2.88
N LYS A 215 17.00 -25.69 -4.16
CA LYS A 215 18.30 -25.37 -4.77
C LYS A 215 18.49 -23.86 -4.92
N ARG A 216 17.40 -23.14 -5.15
CA ARG A 216 17.35 -21.69 -5.34
C ARG A 216 16.09 -21.13 -4.70
N VAL A 217 16.21 -20.01 -3.98
CA VAL A 217 15.06 -19.29 -3.40
C VAL A 217 15.03 -17.85 -3.90
N ILE A 218 13.86 -17.40 -4.37
CA ILE A 218 13.60 -16.01 -4.74
C ILE A 218 12.43 -15.50 -3.89
N LEU A 219 12.70 -14.53 -3.02
CA LEU A 219 11.66 -13.85 -2.25
C LEU A 219 11.30 -12.53 -2.91
N LEU A 220 10.01 -12.32 -3.16
CA LEU A 220 9.44 -11.10 -3.74
C LEU A 220 8.81 -10.24 -2.64
N ALA A 221 9.18 -8.94 -2.59
CA ALA A 221 8.58 -8.00 -1.65
C ALA A 221 8.38 -6.61 -2.27
N TRP A 222 7.13 -6.15 -2.32
CA TRP A 222 6.73 -4.89 -2.94
C TRP A 222 6.10 -3.93 -1.93
N GLY A 223 6.29 -2.64 -2.18
CA GLY A 223 5.63 -1.56 -1.46
C GLY A 223 6.24 -1.22 -0.11
N GLU A 224 5.98 0.00 0.32
CA GLU A 224 6.54 0.59 1.55
C GLU A 224 6.15 -0.19 2.82
N GLY A 225 4.94 -0.76 2.84
CA GLY A 225 4.44 -1.56 3.97
C GLY A 225 5.27 -2.81 4.29
N LYS A 226 6.17 -3.23 3.39
CA LYS A 226 7.11 -4.34 3.62
C LYS A 226 8.51 -3.88 4.03
N ALA A 227 8.82 -2.59 3.96
CA ALA A 227 10.19 -2.11 4.08
C ALA A 227 10.84 -2.41 5.43
N ASN A 228 10.11 -2.20 6.53
CA ASN A 228 10.62 -2.49 7.87
C ASN A 228 10.90 -3.98 8.06
N ILE A 229 9.98 -4.85 7.61
CA ILE A 229 10.16 -6.29 7.80
C ILE A 229 11.25 -6.85 6.88
N VAL A 230 11.37 -6.34 5.65
CA VAL A 230 12.49 -6.65 4.74
C VAL A 230 13.82 -6.30 5.39
N LYS A 231 13.98 -5.07 5.91
CA LYS A 231 15.20 -4.67 6.61
C LYS A 231 15.54 -5.65 7.74
N ARG A 232 14.58 -5.97 8.60
CA ARG A 232 14.77 -6.94 9.70
C ARG A 232 15.12 -8.34 9.20
N SER A 233 14.54 -8.78 8.09
CA SER A 233 14.83 -10.10 7.51
C SER A 233 16.22 -10.20 6.90
N VAL A 234 16.82 -9.10 6.44
CA VAL A 234 18.10 -9.13 5.72
C VAL A 234 19.29 -8.52 6.47
N GLU A 235 19.07 -7.64 7.45
CA GLU A 235 20.16 -6.95 8.19
C GLU A 235 20.27 -7.38 9.66
N ASP A 236 19.17 -7.79 10.30
CA ASP A 236 19.19 -8.21 11.71
C ASP A 236 19.60 -9.70 11.83
N GLU A 237 19.85 -10.14 13.06
CA GLU A 237 20.18 -11.54 13.37
C GLU A 237 19.07 -12.52 12.99
N VAL A 238 19.47 -13.72 12.57
CA VAL A 238 18.55 -14.82 12.24
C VAL A 238 17.73 -15.23 13.45
N THR A 239 16.40 -15.26 13.32
CA THR A 239 15.49 -15.56 14.42
C THR A 239 14.17 -16.17 13.96
N ASN A 240 13.64 -17.11 14.76
CA ASN A 240 12.30 -17.67 14.53
C ASN A 240 11.16 -16.65 14.68
N ARG A 241 11.42 -15.48 15.26
CA ARG A 241 10.46 -14.36 15.30
C ARG A 241 10.24 -13.70 13.95
N VAL A 242 11.18 -13.87 13.02
CA VAL A 242 11.14 -13.34 11.65
C VAL A 242 11.58 -14.48 10.72
N PRO A 243 10.69 -15.43 10.38
CA PRO A 243 11.07 -16.65 9.65
C PRO A 243 11.79 -16.41 8.31
N ALA A 244 11.50 -15.32 7.61
CA ALA A 244 12.23 -14.91 6.40
C ALA A 244 13.73 -14.67 6.64
N SER A 245 14.16 -14.39 7.90
CA SER A 245 15.58 -14.26 8.25
C SER A 245 16.36 -15.57 8.15
N PHE A 246 15.69 -16.74 8.20
CA PHE A 246 16.35 -18.03 7.98
C PHE A 246 16.99 -18.13 6.59
N LEU A 247 16.48 -17.38 5.61
CA LEU A 247 17.04 -17.35 4.26
C LEU A 247 18.46 -16.78 4.22
N GLN A 248 18.90 -16.04 5.24
CA GLN A 248 20.30 -15.58 5.35
C GLN A 248 21.29 -16.76 5.43
N GLU A 249 20.83 -17.93 5.88
CA GLU A 249 21.63 -19.16 6.00
C GLU A 249 21.49 -20.07 4.77
N HIS A 250 20.76 -19.65 3.74
CA HIS A 250 20.57 -20.42 2.52
C HIS A 250 21.66 -20.12 1.49
N ASP A 251 22.26 -21.16 0.91
CA ASP A 251 23.41 -21.03 0.00
C ASP A 251 23.10 -20.23 -1.27
N ASP A 252 21.86 -20.30 -1.79
CA ASP A 252 21.44 -19.57 -2.99
C ASP A 252 20.05 -18.93 -2.86
N ALA A 253 19.93 -17.92 -2.00
CA ALA A 253 18.71 -17.14 -1.81
C ALA A 253 18.89 -15.66 -2.15
N VAL A 254 17.84 -15.04 -2.73
CA VAL A 254 17.81 -13.60 -3.05
C VAL A 254 16.49 -12.97 -2.67
N PHE A 255 16.56 -11.72 -2.20
CA PHE A 255 15.39 -10.87 -2.03
C PHE A 255 15.31 -9.91 -3.22
N ILE A 256 14.21 -9.98 -3.97
CA ILE A 256 13.90 -9.06 -5.05
C ILE A 256 12.90 -8.03 -4.52
N LEU A 257 13.32 -6.77 -4.54
CA LEU A 257 12.62 -5.65 -3.92
C LEU A 257 12.30 -4.59 -4.96
N ASP A 258 11.20 -3.87 -4.78
CA ASP A 258 11.03 -2.58 -5.43
C ASP A 258 11.68 -1.46 -4.60
N LYS A 259 11.66 -0.25 -5.14
CA LYS A 259 12.23 0.93 -4.48
C LYS A 259 11.60 1.21 -3.12
N GLU A 260 10.31 0.92 -2.95
CA GLU A 260 9.60 1.21 -1.71
C GLU A 260 9.88 0.18 -0.62
N ALA A 261 9.85 -1.11 -0.94
CA ALA A 261 10.17 -2.20 -0.02
C ALA A 261 11.64 -2.19 0.42
N SER A 262 12.51 -1.52 -0.33
CA SER A 262 13.92 -1.35 0.01
C SER A 262 14.22 -0.05 0.76
N SER A 263 13.25 0.85 0.93
CA SER A 263 13.43 2.21 1.48
C SER A 263 14.05 2.28 2.88
N LYS A 264 13.92 1.20 3.68
CA LYS A 264 14.45 1.09 5.04
C LYS A 264 15.79 0.36 5.13
N LEU A 265 16.28 -0.24 4.03
CA LEU A 265 17.63 -0.81 4.00
C LEU A 265 18.66 0.28 4.31
N THR A 266 19.65 -0.04 5.12
CA THR A 266 20.65 0.91 5.63
C THR A 266 21.38 1.60 4.48
N ARG A 267 21.73 0.88 3.40
CA ARG A 267 22.37 1.48 2.21
C ARG A 267 21.49 2.49 1.45
N ILE A 268 20.16 2.44 1.60
CA ILE A 268 19.22 3.37 0.95
C ILE A 268 18.82 4.47 1.94
N ASN A 269 18.58 4.11 3.19
CA ASN A 269 18.07 5.02 4.21
C ASN A 269 19.17 5.90 4.81
N LYS A 270 20.36 5.32 5.05
CA LYS A 270 21.53 5.95 5.65
C LYS A 270 22.79 5.63 4.81
N PRO A 271 22.84 6.04 3.52
CA PRO A 271 23.91 5.65 2.59
C PRO A 271 25.32 6.06 3.06
N TRP A 272 25.44 7.12 3.86
CA TRP A 272 26.71 7.57 4.45
C TRP A 272 27.36 6.56 5.40
N LEU A 273 26.62 5.57 5.90
CA LEU A 273 27.18 4.50 6.74
C LEU A 273 27.89 3.42 5.93
N VAL A 274 27.64 3.35 4.62
CA VAL A 274 28.15 2.26 3.76
C VAL A 274 29.07 2.78 2.66
N GLU A 275 28.85 3.96 2.12
CA GLU A 275 29.71 4.51 1.07
C GLU A 275 29.95 6.01 1.25
N LYS A 276 31.00 6.51 0.60
CA LYS A 276 31.22 7.94 0.50
C LYS A 276 30.17 8.54 -0.43
N ILE A 277 29.43 9.50 0.08
CA ILE A 277 28.35 10.19 -0.65
C ILE A 277 28.70 11.66 -0.90
N GLU A 278 27.99 12.25 -1.85
CA GLU A 278 27.93 13.71 -1.99
C GLU A 278 26.77 14.23 -1.12
N TRP A 279 27.08 15.12 -0.19
CA TRP A 279 26.08 15.70 0.73
C TRP A 279 25.19 16.71 0.01
N THR A 280 24.05 16.24 -0.47
CA THR A 280 22.98 17.12 -0.98
C THR A 280 22.17 17.73 0.16
N ASP A 281 21.45 18.80 -0.11
CA ASP A 281 20.52 19.40 0.85
C ASP A 281 19.48 18.40 1.37
N LYS A 282 19.00 17.49 0.51
CA LYS A 282 18.04 16.44 0.88
C LYS A 282 18.66 15.41 1.82
N LEU A 283 19.85 14.90 1.48
CA LEU A 283 20.54 13.90 2.31
C LEU A 283 20.97 14.50 3.65
N THR A 284 21.46 15.74 3.65
CA THR A 284 21.80 16.47 4.88
C THR A 284 20.57 16.62 5.78
N ARG A 285 19.44 17.10 5.23
CA ARG A 285 18.18 17.22 5.99
C ARG A 285 17.78 15.87 6.59
N LYS A 286 17.77 14.81 5.77
CA LYS A 286 17.43 13.45 6.23
C LYS A 286 18.34 12.97 7.36
N ALA A 287 19.65 13.14 7.20
CA ALA A 287 20.64 12.70 8.17
C ALA A 287 20.50 13.43 9.52
N VAL A 288 20.38 14.76 9.50
CA VAL A 288 20.26 15.58 10.72
C VAL A 288 18.95 15.31 11.46
N LEU A 289 17.83 15.28 10.74
CA LEU A 289 16.52 15.02 11.35
C LEU A 289 16.45 13.59 11.90
N GLY A 290 16.98 12.60 11.17
CA GLY A 290 17.11 11.23 11.64
C GLY A 290 17.97 11.12 12.89
N LEU A 291 19.14 11.77 12.92
CA LEU A 291 20.04 11.79 14.07
C LEU A 291 19.38 12.39 15.32
N ALA A 292 18.68 13.51 15.14
CA ALA A 292 17.94 14.17 16.21
C ALA A 292 16.88 13.25 16.84
N LEU A 293 16.10 12.56 16.01
CA LEU A 293 15.08 11.62 16.48
C LEU A 293 15.68 10.37 17.12
N ASP A 294 16.70 9.77 16.51
CA ASP A 294 17.38 8.57 17.02
C ASP A 294 17.99 8.83 18.41
N LEU A 295 18.63 9.99 18.60
CA LEU A 295 19.23 10.39 19.87
C LEU A 295 18.24 11.05 20.84
N LYS A 296 17.00 11.30 20.41
CA LYS A 296 15.98 12.05 21.16
C LYS A 296 16.48 13.41 21.64
N LYS A 297 17.24 14.10 20.77
CA LYS A 297 17.79 15.44 21.00
C LYS A 297 17.21 16.43 19.99
N PRO A 298 16.74 17.63 20.41
CA PRO A 298 16.39 18.69 19.47
C PRO A 298 17.55 19.03 18.53
N ILE A 299 17.24 19.47 17.29
CA ILE A 299 18.24 19.71 16.24
C ILE A 299 19.36 20.62 16.73
N LEU A 300 19.01 21.72 17.41
CA LEU A 300 19.98 22.72 17.89
C LEU A 300 20.83 22.25 19.08
N LYS A 301 20.57 21.06 19.63
CA LYS A 301 21.36 20.44 20.71
C LYS A 301 22.31 19.34 20.21
N LEU A 302 22.30 19.03 18.92
CA LEU A 302 23.26 18.09 18.34
C LEU A 302 24.66 18.70 18.33
N THR A 303 25.66 17.89 18.66
CA THR A 303 27.07 18.26 18.76
C THR A 303 27.91 17.57 17.71
N ASP A 304 29.13 18.04 17.45
CA ASP A 304 30.05 17.38 16.51
C ASP A 304 30.27 15.90 16.84
N ALA A 305 30.34 15.56 18.14
CA ALA A 305 30.47 14.18 18.60
C ALA A 305 29.28 13.31 18.16
N ASP A 306 28.05 13.83 18.23
CA ASP A 306 26.85 13.11 17.80
C ASP A 306 26.92 12.74 16.31
N TYR A 307 27.41 13.64 15.46
CA TYR A 307 27.59 13.38 14.02
C TYR A 307 28.72 12.37 13.76
N ILE A 308 29.87 12.54 14.43
CA ILE A 308 31.04 11.67 14.25
C ILE A 308 30.72 10.22 14.65
N GLU A 309 30.10 10.02 15.81
CA GLU A 309 29.74 8.69 16.34
C GLU A 309 28.68 7.98 15.49
N ASN A 310 27.96 8.72 14.64
CA ASN A 310 26.92 8.19 13.74
C ASN A 310 27.34 8.24 12.26
N GLY A 311 28.64 8.25 11.97
CA GLY A 311 29.19 8.08 10.62
C GLY A 311 29.04 9.29 9.70
N MET A 312 28.88 10.50 10.25
CA MET A 312 28.70 11.75 9.49
C MET A 312 29.90 12.69 9.59
N SER A 313 31.11 12.15 9.80
CA SER A 313 32.34 12.95 9.88
C SER A 313 32.60 13.74 8.59
N ASP A 314 32.31 13.14 7.42
CA ASP A 314 32.47 13.80 6.11
C ASP A 314 31.55 15.02 5.97
N LEU A 315 30.34 14.98 6.55
CA LEU A 315 29.41 16.13 6.51
C LEU A 315 29.99 17.33 7.25
N LEU A 316 30.62 17.10 8.41
CA LEU A 316 31.26 18.17 9.18
C LEU A 316 32.51 18.71 8.49
N ALA A 317 33.26 17.85 7.80
CA ALA A 317 34.42 18.27 7.02
C ALA A 317 34.01 19.20 5.85
N ASP A 318 32.88 18.91 5.19
CA ASP A 318 32.39 19.68 4.04
C ASP A 318 31.61 20.94 4.44
N SER A 319 30.79 20.86 5.50
CA SER A 319 29.84 21.91 5.88
C SER A 319 30.27 22.74 7.10
N GLY A 320 31.38 22.39 7.74
CA GLY A 320 31.84 23.02 8.98
C GLY A 320 31.22 22.40 10.24
N PRO A 321 31.29 23.09 11.40
CA PRO A 321 30.79 22.58 12.67
C PRO A 321 29.31 22.21 12.62
N ALA A 322 28.88 21.29 13.49
CA ALA A 322 27.49 20.85 13.56
C ALA A 322 26.52 22.01 13.78
N TYR A 323 26.95 23.05 14.52
CA TYR A 323 26.16 24.24 14.81
C TYR A 323 25.58 24.91 13.56
N ASP A 324 26.39 25.13 12.52
CA ASP A 324 25.98 25.83 11.30
C ASP A 324 24.96 24.98 10.51
N THR A 325 25.23 23.68 10.41
CA THR A 325 24.33 22.71 9.77
C THR A 325 23.00 22.60 10.53
N ASN A 326 23.05 22.54 11.86
CA ASN A 326 21.87 22.47 12.72
C ASN A 326 20.95 23.68 12.51
N ILE A 327 21.49 24.90 12.48
CA ILE A 327 20.70 26.13 12.24
C ILE A 327 20.06 26.09 10.86
N LYS A 328 20.83 25.72 9.82
CA LYS A 328 20.31 25.63 8.45
C LYS A 328 19.13 24.65 8.37
N ILE A 329 19.27 23.46 8.94
CA ILE A 329 18.21 22.44 8.92
C ILE A 329 17.02 22.84 9.79
N PHE A 330 17.25 23.42 10.97
CA PHE A 330 16.19 23.93 11.84
C PHE A 330 15.35 24.99 11.12
N ASN A 331 15.98 25.97 10.48
CA ASN A 331 15.27 27.01 9.72
C ASN A 331 14.51 26.42 8.53
N LYS A 332 15.11 25.49 7.79
CA LYS A 332 14.42 24.79 6.70
C LYS A 332 13.22 23.97 7.18
N LEU A 333 13.27 23.39 8.38
CA LEU A 333 12.12 22.69 8.96
C LEU A 333 11.07 23.69 9.46
N GLN A 334 11.48 24.81 10.06
CA GLN A 334 10.54 25.86 10.46
C GLN A 334 9.77 26.44 9.27
N ASN A 335 10.46 26.61 8.14
CA ASN A 335 9.90 27.16 6.90
C ASN A 335 8.82 26.27 6.26
N THR A 336 8.73 24.98 6.61
CA THR A 336 7.63 24.12 6.15
C THR A 336 6.31 24.46 6.83
N ILE A 337 6.34 25.07 8.03
CA ILE A 337 5.14 25.33 8.82
C ILE A 337 4.39 26.55 8.26
N THR A 338 3.14 26.36 7.85
CA THR A 338 2.29 27.46 7.38
C THR A 338 0.86 27.36 7.87
N GLY A 339 0.33 28.49 8.36
CA GLY A 339 -1.11 28.67 8.60
C GLY A 339 -1.88 29.08 7.34
N TRP A 340 -1.23 29.21 6.19
CA TRP A 340 -1.81 29.67 4.92
C TRP A 340 -1.48 28.68 3.81
N PRO A 341 -2.19 27.53 3.76
CA PRO A 341 -1.91 26.46 2.78
C PRO A 341 -2.15 26.90 1.33
N GLY A 342 -2.99 27.91 1.09
CA GLY A 342 -3.15 28.53 -0.23
C GLY A 342 -2.26 29.77 -0.44
N GLY A 343 -1.27 29.99 0.42
CA GLY A 343 -0.38 31.16 0.39
C GLY A 343 -0.97 32.37 1.12
N LYS A 344 -0.11 33.13 1.80
CA LYS A 344 -0.53 34.31 2.58
C LYS A 344 -0.51 35.56 1.69
N PRO A 345 -1.64 36.22 1.44
CA PRO A 345 -1.67 37.45 0.63
C PRO A 345 -0.85 38.57 1.27
N ASN A 346 -0.24 39.43 0.43
CA ASN A 346 0.52 40.61 0.86
C ASN A 346 1.65 40.32 1.86
N ALA A 347 2.25 39.13 1.78
CA ALA A 347 3.36 38.72 2.62
C ALA A 347 4.53 38.23 1.78
N ASP A 348 5.75 38.37 2.31
CA ASP A 348 6.92 37.70 1.74
C ASP A 348 6.75 36.18 1.85
N ASP A 349 6.90 35.51 0.72
CA ASP A 349 6.75 34.08 0.51
C ASP A 349 8.07 33.39 0.12
N THR A 350 9.20 34.11 0.13
CA THR A 350 10.54 33.58 -0.22
C THR A 350 10.88 32.27 0.51
N ASN A 351 10.44 32.15 1.77
CA ASN A 351 10.68 30.99 2.62
C ASN A 351 9.39 30.25 3.02
N ARG A 352 8.28 30.48 2.32
CA ARG A 352 7.01 29.82 2.61
C ARG A 352 6.78 28.62 1.68
N PRO A 353 6.02 27.62 2.10
CA PRO A 353 5.73 26.46 1.26
C PRO A 353 4.89 26.79 0.02
N GLU A 354 4.07 27.85 0.10
CA GLU A 354 3.13 28.24 -0.95
C GLU A 354 3.23 29.73 -1.26
N ARG A 355 3.09 30.07 -2.54
CA ARG A 355 3.21 31.42 -3.08
C ARG A 355 2.04 32.32 -2.70
N ALA A 356 2.29 33.60 -2.46
CA ALA A 356 1.28 34.59 -2.08
C ALA A 356 0.27 34.86 -3.20
N GLU A 357 0.71 34.87 -4.46
CA GLU A 357 -0.12 35.21 -5.61
C GLU A 357 -0.46 33.99 -6.50
N PRO A 358 -1.71 33.85 -6.96
CA PRO A 358 -2.84 34.76 -6.71
C PRO A 358 -3.34 34.65 -5.27
N ALA A 359 -3.76 35.79 -4.70
CA ALA A 359 -4.29 35.87 -3.32
C ALA A 359 -5.51 34.95 -3.07
N LYS A 360 -6.29 34.64 -4.10
CA LYS A 360 -7.35 33.62 -4.07
C LYS A 360 -7.09 32.57 -5.13
N LYS A 361 -6.95 31.31 -4.70
CA LYS A 361 -6.67 30.17 -5.58
C LYS A 361 -7.93 29.34 -5.82
N ARG A 362 -8.07 28.82 -7.04
CA ARG A 362 -8.85 27.62 -7.35
C ARG A 362 -8.07 26.40 -6.88
N VAL A 363 -8.69 25.58 -6.04
CA VAL A 363 -8.09 24.39 -5.45
C VAL A 363 -8.94 23.19 -5.83
N LEU A 364 -8.30 22.13 -6.32
CA LEU A 364 -8.95 20.85 -6.63
C LEU A 364 -8.37 19.76 -5.73
N ILE A 365 -9.20 19.18 -4.87
CA ILE A 365 -8.83 18.08 -3.99
C ILE A 365 -9.37 16.78 -4.61
N PHE A 366 -8.49 15.88 -5.01
CA PHE A 366 -8.86 14.53 -5.43
C PHE A 366 -8.94 13.62 -4.21
N SER A 367 -10.08 12.96 -4.05
CA SER A 367 -10.37 12.02 -2.96
C SER A 367 -10.60 10.63 -3.56
N PRO A 368 -9.65 9.68 -3.42
CA PRO A 368 -9.78 8.34 -4.00
C PRO A 368 -11.03 7.62 -3.52
N HIS A 369 -11.20 7.51 -2.20
CA HIS A 369 -12.44 7.09 -1.57
C HIS A 369 -13.21 8.32 -1.06
N PRO A 370 -14.55 8.24 -0.93
CA PRO A 370 -15.39 9.39 -0.56
C PRO A 370 -15.09 10.14 0.75
N ASP A 371 -14.20 9.63 1.59
CA ASP A 371 -13.82 10.16 2.90
C ASP A 371 -12.33 10.54 3.04
N ASP A 372 -11.50 10.27 2.03
CA ASP A 372 -10.05 10.46 2.12
C ASP A 372 -9.67 11.94 2.24
N ASP A 373 -10.40 12.85 1.60
CA ASP A 373 -10.24 14.30 1.67
C ASP A 373 -10.30 14.80 3.12
N ILE A 374 -11.35 14.40 3.86
CA ILE A 374 -11.59 14.87 5.22
C ILE A 374 -10.72 14.12 6.25
N ILE A 375 -10.50 12.83 6.06
CA ILE A 375 -9.66 12.01 6.96
C ILE A 375 -8.20 12.46 6.84
N SER A 376 -7.72 12.66 5.62
CA SER A 376 -6.30 12.87 5.35
C SER A 376 -5.89 14.32 5.49
N MET A 377 -6.68 15.25 4.95
CA MET A 377 -6.32 16.67 4.89
C MET A 377 -7.46 17.59 5.35
N GLY A 378 -8.39 17.10 6.16
CA GLY A 378 -9.59 17.84 6.58
C GLY A 378 -9.31 19.19 7.25
N GLY A 379 -8.21 19.34 7.99
CA GLY A 379 -7.84 20.62 8.60
C GLY A 379 -7.43 21.65 7.55
N THR A 380 -6.62 21.22 6.59
CA THR A 380 -6.18 22.02 5.44
C THR A 380 -7.36 22.33 4.52
N PHE A 381 -8.23 21.36 4.27
CA PHE A 381 -9.46 21.53 3.47
C PHE A 381 -10.35 22.63 4.05
N MET A 382 -10.70 22.55 5.35
CA MET A 382 -11.47 23.61 6.02
C MET A 382 -10.77 24.95 5.95
N ARG A 383 -9.46 24.97 6.18
CA ARG A 383 -8.68 26.21 6.19
C ARG A 383 -8.64 26.91 4.83
N LEU A 384 -8.51 26.15 3.75
CA LEU A 384 -8.54 26.70 2.40
C LEU A 384 -9.89 27.40 2.12
N GLN A 385 -10.99 26.76 2.53
CA GLN A 385 -12.33 27.32 2.40
C GLN A 385 -12.53 28.56 3.30
N GLU A 386 -12.11 28.50 4.56
CA GLU A 386 -12.16 29.64 5.51
C GLU A 386 -11.35 30.85 5.03
N GLN A 387 -10.24 30.62 4.32
CA GLN A 387 -9.40 31.65 3.73
C GLN A 387 -9.96 32.24 2.42
N GLY A 388 -11.11 31.75 1.95
CA GLY A 388 -11.83 32.28 0.80
C GLY A 388 -11.27 31.85 -0.55
N HIS A 389 -10.57 30.71 -0.61
CA HIS A 389 -10.21 30.05 -1.85
C HIS A 389 -11.43 29.36 -2.49
N GLU A 390 -11.38 29.16 -3.80
CA GLU A 390 -12.42 28.43 -4.53
C GLU A 390 -12.06 26.94 -4.51
N VAL A 391 -12.58 26.22 -3.52
CA VAL A 391 -12.25 24.80 -3.30
C VAL A 391 -13.26 23.92 -4.03
N HIS A 392 -12.75 22.90 -4.73
CA HIS A 392 -13.52 21.82 -5.32
C HIS A 392 -13.00 20.48 -4.78
N VAL A 393 -13.90 19.52 -4.60
CA VAL A 393 -13.54 18.13 -4.26
C VAL A 393 -14.02 17.20 -5.36
N ALA A 394 -13.14 16.29 -5.77
CA ALA A 394 -13.36 15.30 -6.80
C ALA A 394 -13.25 13.90 -6.21
N TYR A 395 -14.40 13.25 -6.03
CA TYR A 395 -14.50 11.88 -5.54
C TYR A 395 -14.31 10.91 -6.70
N GLN A 396 -13.16 10.23 -6.70
CA GLN A 396 -12.72 9.42 -7.83
C GLN A 396 -13.49 8.10 -7.93
N THR A 397 -13.85 7.49 -6.80
CA THR A 397 -14.57 6.20 -6.76
C THR A 397 -15.89 6.31 -6.01
N SER A 398 -16.81 5.36 -6.26
CA SER A 398 -18.10 5.30 -5.57
C SER A 398 -18.00 4.84 -4.11
N GLY A 399 -16.89 4.19 -3.72
CA GLY A 399 -16.72 3.64 -2.38
C GLY A 399 -17.70 2.49 -2.04
N ASN A 400 -18.42 1.95 -3.02
CA ASN A 400 -19.51 1.01 -2.82
C ASN A 400 -19.10 -0.29 -2.10
N ILE A 401 -17.88 -0.78 -2.31
CA ILE A 401 -17.37 -2.00 -1.65
C ILE A 401 -17.20 -1.85 -0.13
N ALA A 402 -17.06 -0.62 0.38
CA ALA A 402 -16.75 -0.34 1.79
C ALA A 402 -17.98 -0.17 2.68
N VAL A 403 -19.19 -0.32 2.13
CA VAL A 403 -20.45 -0.22 2.90
C VAL A 403 -20.91 -1.62 3.28
N ALA A 404 -21.29 -1.78 4.55
CA ALA A 404 -21.81 -3.03 5.08
C ALA A 404 -23.17 -3.40 4.44
N ASP A 405 -23.45 -4.70 4.38
CA ASP A 405 -24.66 -5.23 3.73
C ASP A 405 -25.94 -4.81 4.46
N ASP A 406 -25.91 -4.79 5.79
CA ASP A 406 -27.01 -4.35 6.65
C ASP A 406 -27.32 -2.85 6.49
N GLU A 407 -26.30 -2.03 6.31
CA GLU A 407 -26.45 -0.61 5.97
C GLU A 407 -27.17 -0.42 4.63
N ALA A 408 -26.78 -1.17 3.60
CA ALA A 408 -27.47 -1.12 2.30
C ALA A 408 -28.94 -1.52 2.43
N LEU A 409 -29.24 -2.59 3.17
CA LEU A 409 -30.61 -3.03 3.41
C LEU A 409 -31.43 -1.99 4.19
N ARG A 410 -30.83 -1.35 5.20
CA ARG A 410 -31.46 -0.29 6.00
C ARG A 410 -31.89 0.89 5.13
N PHE A 411 -31.02 1.37 4.24
CA PHE A 411 -31.35 2.46 3.32
C PHE A 411 -32.36 2.04 2.24
N ALA A 412 -32.26 0.82 1.72
CA ALA A 412 -33.26 0.29 0.79
C ALA A 412 -34.65 0.27 1.44
N ARG A 413 -34.75 -0.19 2.70
CA ARG A 413 -35.99 -0.19 3.47
C ARG A 413 -36.52 1.23 3.71
N PHE A 414 -35.64 2.18 4.03
CA PHE A 414 -36.03 3.57 4.24
C PHE A 414 -36.74 4.17 3.01
N VAL A 415 -36.30 3.84 1.79
CA VAL A 415 -36.97 4.30 0.55
C VAL A 415 -38.39 3.73 0.44
N ILE A 416 -38.59 2.47 0.83
CA ILE A 416 -39.93 1.85 0.85
C ILE A 416 -40.82 2.54 1.88
N ASP A 417 -40.35 2.69 3.12
CA ASP A 417 -41.11 3.35 4.19
C ASP A 417 -41.44 4.81 3.84
N TYR A 418 -40.51 5.53 3.19
CA TYR A 418 -40.73 6.87 2.66
C TYR A 418 -41.84 6.89 1.61
N ASN A 419 -41.75 6.01 0.60
CA ASN A 419 -42.74 5.93 -0.47
C ASN A 419 -44.14 5.60 0.08
N GLU A 420 -44.23 4.65 1.00
CA GLU A 420 -45.48 4.30 1.70
C GLU A 420 -46.05 5.50 2.45
N LYS A 421 -45.20 6.22 3.21
CA LYS A 421 -45.63 7.35 4.04
C LYS A 421 -46.16 8.53 3.23
N PHE A 422 -45.54 8.81 2.09
CA PHE A 422 -45.91 9.95 1.23
C PHE A 422 -46.83 9.56 0.06
N GLY A 423 -47.27 8.30 0.00
CA GLY A 423 -48.19 7.82 -1.03
C GLY A 423 -47.58 7.74 -2.44
N ILE A 424 -46.25 7.63 -2.53
CA ILE A 424 -45.52 7.51 -3.78
C ILE A 424 -45.57 6.05 -4.23
N LYS A 425 -46.10 5.79 -5.42
CA LYS A 425 -46.15 4.44 -6.00
C LYS A 425 -44.98 4.26 -6.95
N SER A 426 -44.04 3.38 -6.62
CA SER A 426 -42.97 2.95 -7.51
C SER A 426 -42.74 1.46 -7.39
N ALA A 427 -43.26 0.71 -8.36
CA ALA A 427 -43.05 -0.74 -8.44
C ALA A 427 -41.57 -1.08 -8.66
N GLU A 428 -40.81 -0.15 -9.24
CA GLU A 428 -39.37 -0.26 -9.43
C GLU A 428 -38.63 -0.27 -8.09
N ALA A 429 -38.95 0.67 -7.19
CA ALA A 429 -38.37 0.72 -5.86
C ALA A 429 -38.68 -0.56 -5.06
N ASP A 430 -39.92 -1.04 -5.11
CA ASP A 430 -40.33 -2.31 -4.48
C ASP A 430 -39.54 -3.51 -5.03
N ASN A 431 -39.30 -3.54 -6.34
CA ASN A 431 -38.55 -4.62 -6.98
C ASN A 431 -37.06 -4.58 -6.61
N ILE A 432 -36.46 -3.39 -6.58
CA ILE A 432 -35.06 -3.20 -6.16
C ILE A 432 -34.88 -3.66 -4.71
N TYR A 433 -35.78 -3.25 -3.81
CA TYR A 433 -35.76 -3.68 -2.41
C TYR A 433 -35.85 -5.20 -2.28
N LYS A 434 -36.84 -5.84 -2.93
CA LYS A 434 -37.03 -7.30 -2.86
C LYS A 434 -35.83 -8.07 -3.39
N LYS A 435 -35.20 -7.61 -4.47
CA LYS A 435 -33.97 -8.20 -5.00
C LYS A 435 -32.81 -8.07 -4.02
N ALA A 436 -32.59 -6.88 -3.47
CA ALA A 436 -31.52 -6.63 -2.51
C ALA A 436 -31.72 -7.46 -1.24
N GLU A 437 -32.94 -7.48 -0.68
CA GLU A 437 -33.28 -8.29 0.50
C GLU A 437 -33.08 -9.78 0.25
N SER A 438 -33.61 -10.31 -0.84
CA SER A 438 -33.48 -11.72 -1.18
C SER A 438 -32.03 -12.13 -1.43
N PHE A 439 -31.25 -11.27 -2.09
CA PHE A 439 -29.83 -11.51 -2.31
C PHE A 439 -29.05 -11.51 -0.98
N LEU A 440 -29.16 -10.44 -0.19
CA LEU A 440 -28.40 -10.28 1.05
C LEU A 440 -28.73 -11.35 2.11
N GLN A 441 -29.97 -11.87 2.14
CA GLN A 441 -30.35 -12.98 3.04
C GLN A 441 -29.68 -14.32 2.69
N ASN A 442 -29.37 -14.54 1.41
CA ASN A 442 -28.84 -15.82 0.91
C ASN A 442 -27.37 -15.71 0.47
N LYS A 443 -26.81 -14.51 0.49
CA LYS A 443 -25.46 -14.19 0.03
C LYS A 443 -24.44 -15.03 0.80
N LYS A 444 -23.62 -15.78 0.07
CA LYS A 444 -22.44 -16.41 0.67
C LYS A 444 -21.37 -15.35 0.92
N ASN A 445 -20.55 -15.53 1.96
CA ASN A 445 -19.44 -14.61 2.26
C ASN A 445 -18.55 -14.32 1.04
N SER A 446 -18.47 -15.25 0.06
CA SER A 446 -17.66 -15.16 -1.15
C SER A 446 -18.36 -14.58 -2.39
N GLU A 447 -19.62 -14.17 -2.29
CA GLU A 447 -20.46 -13.81 -3.44
C GLU A 447 -20.45 -12.30 -3.72
N ILE A 448 -20.29 -11.93 -5.00
CA ILE A 448 -20.22 -10.53 -5.45
C ILE A 448 -21.60 -9.88 -5.38
N ASP A 449 -21.64 -8.63 -4.89
CA ASP A 449 -22.88 -7.85 -4.81
C ASP A 449 -23.54 -7.63 -6.18
N ILE A 450 -24.85 -7.89 -6.25
CA ILE A 450 -25.67 -7.53 -7.40
C ILE A 450 -25.64 -6.01 -7.67
N PRO A 451 -25.84 -5.56 -8.93
CA PRO A 451 -25.80 -4.15 -9.27
C PRO A 451 -26.65 -3.27 -8.36
N GLU A 452 -27.87 -3.70 -8.03
CA GLU A 452 -28.79 -2.97 -7.15
C GLU A 452 -28.16 -2.65 -5.78
N VAL A 453 -27.53 -3.63 -5.14
CA VAL A 453 -26.86 -3.45 -3.84
C VAL A 453 -25.66 -2.52 -3.97
N ARG A 454 -24.84 -2.69 -5.02
CA ARG A 454 -23.69 -1.80 -5.27
C ARG A 454 -24.10 -0.35 -5.49
N TYR A 455 -25.19 -0.10 -6.22
CA TYR A 455 -25.71 1.24 -6.43
C TYR A 455 -26.23 1.86 -5.14
N ILE A 456 -26.95 1.11 -4.30
CA ILE A 456 -27.42 1.60 -2.99
C ILE A 456 -26.22 1.99 -2.13
N LYS A 457 -25.20 1.13 -2.04
CA LYS A 457 -23.97 1.40 -1.30
C LYS A 457 -23.23 2.63 -1.81
N GLY A 458 -23.11 2.79 -3.12
CA GLY A 458 -22.53 4.00 -3.73
C GLY A 458 -23.32 5.27 -3.40
N LEU A 459 -24.65 5.22 -3.41
CA LEU A 459 -25.51 6.36 -3.05
C LEU A 459 -25.34 6.77 -1.58
N ILE A 460 -25.17 5.80 -0.66
CA ILE A 460 -24.88 6.08 0.75
C ILE A 460 -23.58 6.90 0.85
N ARG A 461 -22.49 6.41 0.26
CA ARG A 461 -21.18 7.08 0.29
C ARG A 461 -21.21 8.46 -0.38
N LYS A 462 -21.93 8.59 -1.49
CA LYS A 462 -22.17 9.86 -2.18
C LYS A 462 -22.89 10.87 -1.29
N GLY A 463 -23.91 10.42 -0.55
CA GLY A 463 -24.64 11.25 0.41
C GLY A 463 -23.76 11.73 1.57
N GLU A 464 -22.92 10.84 2.11
CA GLU A 464 -21.97 11.16 3.18
C GLU A 464 -20.92 12.19 2.73
N ALA A 465 -20.31 11.97 1.55
CA ALA A 465 -19.36 12.92 0.94
C ALA A 465 -19.97 14.31 0.72
N ARG A 466 -21.21 14.38 0.24
CA ARG A 466 -21.95 15.66 0.16
C ARG A 466 -22.14 16.30 1.53
N ALA A 467 -22.53 15.52 2.53
CA ALA A 467 -22.74 16.03 3.88
C ALA A 467 -21.45 16.60 4.50
N THR A 468 -20.29 15.96 4.27
CA THR A 468 -18.97 16.47 4.65
C THR A 468 -18.63 17.75 3.90
N SER A 469 -18.80 17.77 2.57
CA SER A 469 -18.53 18.94 1.74
C SER A 469 -19.37 20.15 2.15
N HIS A 470 -20.67 19.96 2.40
CA HIS A 470 -21.56 21.01 2.91
C HIS A 470 -21.16 21.46 4.32
N PHE A 471 -20.71 20.54 5.18
CA PHE A 471 -20.20 20.88 6.50
C PHE A 471 -18.95 21.77 6.45
N VAL A 472 -18.06 21.54 5.48
CA VAL A 472 -16.91 22.41 5.22
C VAL A 472 -17.32 23.76 4.60
N GLY A 473 -18.47 23.80 3.91
CA GLY A 473 -19.04 25.02 3.33
C GLY A 473 -18.98 25.08 1.80
N LEU A 474 -18.83 23.93 1.13
CA LEU A 474 -18.91 23.84 -0.33
C LEU A 474 -20.37 23.85 -0.81
N THR A 475 -20.56 24.28 -2.05
CA THR A 475 -21.82 24.19 -2.80
C THR A 475 -21.82 22.96 -3.74
N ASP A 476 -22.97 22.55 -4.26
CA ASP A 476 -23.07 21.37 -5.12
C ASP A 476 -22.22 21.47 -6.41
N ASP A 477 -22.05 22.67 -6.97
CA ASP A 477 -21.20 22.89 -8.16
C ASP A 477 -19.69 22.70 -7.86
N GLN A 478 -19.32 22.67 -6.58
CA GLN A 478 -17.96 22.42 -6.12
C GLN A 478 -17.69 20.95 -5.81
N ILE A 479 -18.70 20.09 -5.90
CA ILE A 479 -18.62 18.68 -5.52
C ILE A 479 -18.75 17.81 -6.78
N HIS A 480 -17.67 17.10 -7.13
CA HIS A 480 -17.61 16.31 -8.36
C HIS A 480 -17.52 14.82 -8.02
N PHE A 481 -18.46 14.02 -8.54
CA PHE A 481 -18.44 12.57 -8.44
C PHE A 481 -18.01 12.00 -9.79
N MET A 482 -16.79 11.46 -9.86
CA MET A 482 -16.18 11.01 -11.11
C MET A 482 -16.57 9.58 -11.47
N GLU A 483 -16.80 8.73 -10.46
CA GLU A 483 -17.23 7.32 -10.65
C GLU A 483 -16.35 6.59 -11.67
N LEU A 484 -15.01 6.66 -11.47
CA LEU A 484 -14.03 6.21 -12.44
C LEU A 484 -14.24 4.73 -12.85
N PRO A 485 -14.32 4.44 -14.18
CA PRO A 485 -14.63 3.10 -14.70
C PRO A 485 -13.82 1.93 -14.15
N PHE A 486 -12.53 2.14 -13.80
CA PHE A 486 -11.69 1.06 -13.27
C PHE A 486 -12.23 0.43 -11.97
N TYR A 487 -13.03 1.18 -11.21
CA TYR A 487 -13.56 0.79 -9.90
C TYR A 487 -14.94 0.11 -9.98
N GLU A 488 -15.73 0.39 -11.02
CA GLU A 488 -17.13 -0.05 -11.12
C GLU A 488 -17.30 -1.53 -11.57
N THR A 489 -16.23 -2.31 -11.52
CA THR A 489 -16.22 -3.73 -11.95
C THR A 489 -16.98 -4.66 -11.00
N GLY A 490 -17.17 -4.26 -9.74
CA GLY A 490 -17.81 -5.08 -8.70
C GLY A 490 -16.91 -6.17 -8.10
N THR A 491 -15.65 -6.25 -8.54
CA THR A 491 -14.64 -7.18 -8.04
C THR A 491 -13.70 -6.46 -7.05
N ILE A 492 -13.13 -7.20 -6.09
CA ILE A 492 -12.06 -6.67 -5.21
C ILE A 492 -10.81 -6.35 -6.05
N GLU A 493 -10.53 -7.17 -7.06
CA GLU A 493 -9.45 -6.95 -8.02
C GLU A 493 -9.91 -6.00 -9.13
N LYS A 494 -9.29 -4.83 -9.18
CA LYS A 494 -9.67 -3.73 -10.07
C LYS A 494 -8.96 -3.84 -11.40
N LYS A 495 -9.58 -3.32 -12.47
CA LYS A 495 -8.90 -3.20 -13.75
C LYS A 495 -7.73 -2.22 -13.63
N PRO A 496 -6.67 -2.38 -14.44
CA PRO A 496 -5.70 -1.30 -14.61
C PRO A 496 -6.44 -0.06 -15.15
N ILE A 497 -5.87 1.10 -14.89
CA ILE A 497 -6.43 2.36 -15.38
C ILE A 497 -6.59 2.35 -16.90
N GLY A 498 -7.76 2.79 -17.37
CA GLY A 498 -8.09 2.90 -18.78
C GLY A 498 -7.97 4.33 -19.32
N PRO A 499 -7.98 4.51 -20.65
CA PRO A 499 -7.99 5.85 -21.28
C PRO A 499 -9.19 6.71 -20.88
N GLU A 500 -10.33 6.09 -20.59
CA GLU A 500 -11.55 6.79 -20.13
C GLU A 500 -11.35 7.42 -18.75
N ASP A 501 -10.70 6.71 -17.81
CA ASP A 501 -10.41 7.23 -16.47
C ASP A 501 -9.50 8.48 -16.55
N ILE A 502 -8.50 8.43 -17.44
CA ILE A 502 -7.59 9.55 -17.71
C ILE A 502 -8.36 10.73 -18.30
N GLN A 503 -9.22 10.48 -19.29
CA GLN A 503 -9.98 11.54 -19.96
C GLN A 503 -10.93 12.27 -18.99
N LEU A 504 -11.65 11.55 -18.13
CA LEU A 504 -12.51 12.15 -17.10
C LEU A 504 -11.72 13.06 -16.15
N THR A 505 -10.50 12.65 -15.80
CA THR A 505 -9.59 13.43 -14.96
C THR A 505 -9.08 14.68 -15.68
N VAL A 506 -8.70 14.54 -16.95
CA VAL A 506 -8.30 15.66 -17.82
C VAL A 506 -9.42 16.69 -17.95
N ASP A 507 -10.64 16.24 -18.25
CA ASP A 507 -11.80 17.10 -18.47
C ASP A 507 -12.12 17.93 -17.21
N LEU A 508 -12.03 17.32 -16.03
CA LEU A 508 -12.28 18.02 -14.77
C LEU A 508 -11.21 19.07 -14.45
N ILE A 509 -9.92 18.73 -14.62
CA ILE A 509 -8.83 19.69 -14.40
C ILE A 509 -8.93 20.84 -15.41
N GLU A 510 -9.24 20.56 -16.68
CA GLU A 510 -9.40 21.59 -17.72
C GLU A 510 -10.63 22.47 -17.50
N LYS A 511 -11.71 21.92 -16.92
CA LYS A 511 -12.91 22.68 -16.51
C LYS A 511 -12.60 23.67 -15.39
N ILE A 512 -11.89 23.23 -14.34
CA ILE A 512 -11.63 24.03 -13.13
C ILE A 512 -10.43 24.97 -13.32
N LYS A 513 -9.42 24.54 -14.06
CA LYS A 513 -8.12 25.23 -14.22
C LYS A 513 -7.50 25.59 -12.85
N PRO A 514 -7.25 24.60 -11.97
CA PRO A 514 -6.81 24.85 -10.60
C PRO A 514 -5.41 25.46 -10.54
N HIS A 515 -5.14 26.29 -9.52
CA HIS A 515 -3.76 26.71 -9.18
C HIS A 515 -3.09 25.75 -8.20
N GLN A 516 -3.90 24.94 -7.48
CA GLN A 516 -3.44 23.88 -6.59
C GLN A 516 -4.27 22.62 -6.81
N ILE A 517 -3.58 21.49 -6.92
CA ILE A 517 -4.17 20.16 -6.87
C ILE A 517 -3.67 19.48 -5.60
N TYR A 518 -4.58 18.85 -4.85
CA TYR A 518 -4.22 17.92 -3.78
C TYR A 518 -4.59 16.50 -4.21
N ALA A 519 -3.68 15.55 -4.00
CA ALA A 519 -3.90 14.15 -4.34
C ALA A 519 -3.34 13.21 -3.26
N ALA A 520 -3.98 12.06 -3.08
CA ALA A 520 -3.48 11.04 -2.17
C ALA A 520 -2.22 10.36 -2.74
N GLY A 521 -1.05 10.70 -2.17
CA GLY A 521 0.24 10.09 -2.46
C GLY A 521 0.50 8.77 -1.71
N ASP A 522 -0.54 8.15 -1.16
CA ASP A 522 -0.38 7.00 -0.27
C ASP A 522 -0.36 5.67 -1.03
N LEU A 523 0.84 5.12 -1.21
CA LEU A 523 1.05 3.83 -1.86
C LEU A 523 0.87 2.64 -0.91
N ALA A 524 0.66 2.89 0.39
CA ALA A 524 0.34 1.87 1.37
C ALA A 524 -1.18 1.57 1.45
N ASP A 525 -2.00 2.18 0.57
CA ASP A 525 -3.44 1.84 0.51
C ASP A 525 -3.61 0.35 0.26
N PRO A 526 -4.23 -0.37 1.21
CA PRO A 526 -4.39 -1.81 1.12
C PRO A 526 -5.25 -2.29 -0.06
N HIS A 527 -6.07 -1.42 -0.65
CA HIS A 527 -6.92 -1.76 -1.80
C HIS A 527 -6.26 -1.42 -3.15
N GLY A 528 -5.09 -0.77 -3.13
CA GLY A 528 -4.42 -0.25 -4.32
C GLY A 528 -5.19 0.87 -5.03
N THR A 529 -6.34 1.32 -4.51
CA THR A 529 -7.17 2.37 -5.10
C THR A 529 -6.40 3.66 -5.22
N HIS A 530 -5.68 4.05 -4.17
CA HIS A 530 -4.94 5.31 -4.12
C HIS A 530 -3.87 5.34 -5.22
N LYS A 531 -3.15 4.22 -5.43
CA LYS A 531 -2.15 4.12 -6.49
C LYS A 531 -2.77 4.32 -7.87
N VAL A 532 -3.86 3.60 -8.19
CA VAL A 532 -4.52 3.72 -9.49
C VAL A 532 -5.11 5.12 -9.71
N CYS A 533 -5.73 5.69 -8.67
CA CYS A 533 -6.26 7.06 -8.67
C CYS A 533 -5.16 8.11 -8.87
N LEU A 534 -4.01 7.94 -8.23
CA LEU A 534 -2.86 8.83 -8.37
C LEU A 534 -2.23 8.72 -9.76
N ASP A 535 -2.13 7.50 -10.31
CA ASP A 535 -1.66 7.28 -11.67
C ASP A 535 -2.56 7.99 -12.70
N ALA A 536 -3.89 8.00 -12.48
CA ALA A 536 -4.83 8.79 -13.29
C ALA A 536 -4.49 10.28 -13.30
N ILE A 537 -4.20 10.83 -12.12
CA ILE A 537 -3.87 12.24 -11.95
C ILE A 537 -2.53 12.54 -12.61
N PHE A 538 -1.51 11.70 -12.44
CA PHE A 538 -0.21 11.89 -13.07
C PHE A 538 -0.28 11.85 -14.59
N GLU A 539 -1.02 10.90 -15.18
CA GLU A 539 -1.22 10.85 -16.62
C GLU A 539 -2.04 12.06 -17.13
N ALA A 540 -3.09 12.47 -16.41
CA ALA A 540 -3.86 13.66 -16.76
C ALA A 540 -3.01 14.94 -16.72
N VAL A 541 -2.15 15.09 -15.71
CA VAL A 541 -1.23 16.22 -15.60
C VAL A 541 -0.21 16.22 -16.73
N LYS A 542 0.35 15.06 -17.12
CA LYS A 542 1.23 14.95 -18.29
C LYS A 542 0.54 15.40 -19.58
N VAL A 543 -0.71 14.97 -19.79
CA VAL A 543 -1.52 15.36 -20.95
C VAL A 543 -1.78 16.88 -20.96
N LEU A 544 -2.06 17.47 -19.81
CA LEU A 544 -2.40 18.89 -19.68
C LEU A 544 -1.18 19.82 -19.60
N LYS A 545 0.03 19.31 -19.34
CA LYS A 545 1.25 20.10 -19.15
C LYS A 545 1.50 21.17 -20.22
N PRO A 546 1.20 20.96 -21.53
CA PRO A 546 1.38 22.00 -22.54
C PRO A 546 0.41 23.20 -22.43
N LYS A 547 -0.62 23.14 -21.58
CA LYS A 547 -1.62 24.22 -21.41
C LYS A 547 -1.09 25.28 -20.45
N SER A 548 -1.21 26.56 -20.81
CA SER A 548 -0.61 27.68 -20.06
C SER A 548 -1.06 27.82 -18.60
N PHE A 549 -2.26 27.36 -18.23
CA PHE A 549 -2.71 27.42 -16.84
C PHE A 549 -1.98 26.42 -15.94
N MET A 550 -1.39 25.37 -16.51
CA MET A 550 -0.61 24.37 -15.77
C MET A 550 0.75 24.88 -15.33
N ASP A 551 1.27 25.95 -15.94
CA ASP A 551 2.50 26.62 -15.50
C ASP A 551 2.36 27.20 -14.08
N ASP A 552 1.13 27.52 -13.68
CA ASP A 552 0.77 28.03 -12.36
C ASP A 552 -0.05 27.00 -11.54
N CYS A 553 0.01 25.70 -11.87
CA CYS A 553 -0.67 24.66 -11.12
C CYS A 553 0.32 23.85 -10.28
N TRP A 554 0.20 23.85 -8.95
CA TRP A 554 1.07 23.06 -8.07
C TRP A 554 0.33 21.83 -7.56
N LEU A 555 1.00 20.67 -7.57
CA LEU A 555 0.42 19.42 -7.10
C LEU A 555 1.03 19.02 -5.75
N TRP A 556 0.19 18.95 -4.73
CA TRP A 556 0.52 18.60 -3.36
C TRP A 556 0.01 17.20 -3.03
N LEU A 557 0.88 16.36 -2.49
CA LEU A 557 0.58 15.00 -2.11
C LEU A 557 0.35 14.90 -0.60
N TYR A 558 -0.82 14.41 -0.21
CA TYR A 558 -1.12 14.04 1.18
C TYR A 558 -1.09 12.51 1.34
N ARG A 559 -0.89 12.00 2.55
CA ARG A 559 -1.03 10.56 2.83
C ARG A 559 -2.38 10.23 3.46
N GLY A 560 -2.82 8.96 3.32
CA GLY A 560 -4.07 8.46 3.87
C GLY A 560 -4.01 8.22 5.38
N ALA A 561 -5.01 7.52 5.93
CA ALA A 561 -5.07 7.20 7.36
C ALA A 561 -4.01 6.19 7.85
N TRP A 562 -3.33 5.50 6.94
CA TRP A 562 -2.47 4.36 7.26
C TRP A 562 -1.01 4.73 7.49
N GLN A 563 -0.57 5.82 6.87
CA GLN A 563 0.81 6.24 6.88
C GLN A 563 0.91 7.77 6.78
N GLU A 564 2.04 8.33 7.20
CA GLU A 564 2.37 9.75 7.02
C GLU A 564 3.76 9.88 6.37
N TRP A 565 4.02 11.03 5.75
CA TRP A 565 5.32 11.36 5.17
C TRP A 565 6.46 11.36 6.20
N GLY A 566 7.65 10.93 5.78
CA GLY A 566 8.86 11.15 6.57
C GLY A 566 9.08 12.64 6.80
N ILE A 567 9.44 13.04 8.02
CA ILE A 567 9.64 14.45 8.40
C ILE A 567 10.68 15.17 7.52
N ASP A 568 11.63 14.41 6.98
CA ASP A 568 12.65 14.86 6.05
C ASP A 568 12.11 15.17 4.65
N GLU A 569 10.99 14.56 4.28
CA GLU A 569 10.32 14.74 2.99
C GLU A 569 9.28 15.87 3.03
N VAL A 570 8.74 16.21 4.21
CA VAL A 570 7.69 17.23 4.35
C VAL A 570 8.14 18.58 3.81
N GLU A 571 7.37 19.14 2.89
CA GLU A 571 7.59 20.47 2.29
C GLU A 571 6.57 21.50 2.78
N MET A 572 5.37 21.06 3.17
CA MET A 572 4.37 21.89 3.84
C MET A 572 3.80 21.15 5.06
N ALA A 573 3.76 21.83 6.21
CA ALA A 573 3.10 21.36 7.42
C ALA A 573 2.06 22.38 7.86
N VAL A 574 0.81 21.95 7.97
CA VAL A 574 -0.33 22.80 8.32
C VAL A 574 -0.75 22.49 9.75
N PRO A 575 -0.44 23.36 10.73
CA PRO A 575 -0.75 23.11 12.14
C PRO A 575 -2.24 23.32 12.43
N MET A 576 -2.78 22.60 13.40
CA MET A 576 -4.16 22.71 13.86
C MET A 576 -4.21 23.06 15.35
N SER A 577 -5.20 23.90 15.71
CA SER A 577 -5.60 24.09 17.10
C SER A 577 -6.46 22.90 17.60
N PRO A 578 -6.65 22.73 18.92
CA PRO A 578 -7.57 21.72 19.45
C PRO A 578 -8.98 21.81 18.85
N ASP A 579 -9.50 23.02 18.64
CA ASP A 579 -10.83 23.21 18.05
C ASP A 579 -10.89 22.77 16.58
N GLN A 580 -9.81 22.97 15.81
CA GLN A 580 -9.73 22.50 14.44
C GLN A 580 -9.60 20.98 14.33
N VAL A 581 -8.92 20.34 15.30
CA VAL A 581 -8.92 18.88 15.41
C VAL A 581 -10.34 18.36 15.68
N LEU A 582 -11.09 19.01 16.57
CA LEU A 582 -12.49 18.66 16.83
C LEU A 582 -13.39 18.90 15.60
N ALA A 583 -13.20 20.01 14.88
CA ALA A 583 -13.94 20.29 13.66
C ALA A 583 -13.67 19.22 12.58
N LYS A 584 -12.41 18.85 12.37
CA LYS A 584 -12.00 17.74 11.49
C LYS A 584 -12.70 16.44 11.89
N ARG A 585 -12.70 16.10 13.19
CA ARG A 585 -13.40 14.91 13.71
C ARG A 585 -14.90 14.93 13.37
N HIS A 586 -15.57 16.07 13.52
CA HIS A 586 -16.98 16.21 13.15
C HIS A 586 -17.24 16.09 11.65
N GLY A 587 -16.28 16.50 10.81
CA GLY A 587 -16.30 16.24 9.38
C GLY A 587 -16.23 14.75 9.08
N ILE A 588 -15.30 14.02 9.72
CA ILE A 588 -15.17 12.56 9.57
C ILE A 588 -16.48 11.85 10.00
N PHE A 589 -17.16 12.32 11.05
CA PHE A 589 -18.42 11.73 11.51
C PHE A 589 -19.59 11.85 10.52
N LYS A 590 -19.47 12.62 9.44
CA LYS A 590 -20.46 12.62 8.36
C LYS A 590 -20.42 11.35 7.52
N HIS A 591 -19.32 10.59 7.57
CA HIS A 591 -19.17 9.28 6.94
C HIS A 591 -19.61 8.14 7.88
N GLN A 592 -20.91 8.07 8.16
CA GLN A 592 -21.47 7.16 9.18
C GLN A 592 -21.22 5.68 8.86
N SER A 593 -21.35 5.28 7.60
CA SER A 593 -21.07 3.91 7.15
C SER A 593 -19.62 3.48 7.39
N GLN A 594 -18.71 4.43 7.67
CA GLN A 594 -17.30 4.17 7.95
C GLN A 594 -16.92 4.43 9.42
N LYS A 595 -17.90 4.70 10.28
CA LYS A 595 -17.65 5.08 11.68
C LYS A 595 -17.60 3.87 12.61
N ASP A 596 -18.65 3.04 12.60
CA ASP A 596 -18.93 2.05 13.65
C ASP A 596 -18.51 0.62 13.26
N GLY A 597 -17.22 0.42 12.99
CA GLY A 597 -16.69 -0.87 12.52
C GLY A 597 -16.80 -0.98 11.00
N VAL A 598 -15.72 -0.64 10.32
CA VAL A 598 -15.66 -0.64 8.85
C VAL A 598 -15.53 -2.06 8.31
N VAL A 599 -16.10 -2.31 7.12
CA VAL A 599 -15.96 -3.59 6.40
C VAL A 599 -14.48 -3.97 6.24
N PHE A 600 -13.59 -2.98 6.14
CA PHE A 600 -12.15 -3.14 5.99
C PHE A 600 -11.36 -2.41 7.09
N GLN A 601 -11.37 -2.95 8.31
CA GLN A 601 -10.70 -2.29 9.45
C GLN A 601 -9.16 -2.34 9.39
N GLY A 602 -8.58 -3.20 8.54
CA GLY A 602 -7.13 -3.41 8.47
C GLY A 602 -6.55 -3.86 9.81
N THR A 603 -5.22 -3.76 9.98
CA THR A 603 -4.48 -4.23 11.18
C THR A 603 -4.69 -3.38 12.43
N ASP A 604 -5.36 -2.24 12.31
CA ASP A 604 -5.55 -1.29 13.39
C ASP A 604 -7.01 -1.30 13.85
N ALA A 605 -7.24 -1.69 15.11
CA ALA A 605 -8.58 -1.75 15.68
C ALA A 605 -9.20 -0.37 15.95
N ARG A 606 -8.41 0.72 15.92
CA ARG A 606 -8.91 2.10 16.08
C ARG A 606 -9.87 2.47 14.96
N GLU A 607 -10.84 3.33 15.25
CA GLU A 607 -11.72 3.93 14.24
C GLU A 607 -10.96 4.95 13.38
N PHE A 608 -11.42 5.24 12.16
CA PHE A 608 -10.71 6.13 11.24
C PHE A 608 -10.42 7.52 11.81
N TRP A 609 -11.35 8.08 12.59
CA TRP A 609 -11.14 9.38 13.23
C TRP A 609 -10.03 9.35 14.29
N GLN A 610 -9.90 8.25 15.05
CA GLN A 610 -8.83 8.08 16.03
C GLN A 610 -7.49 7.98 15.32
N ARG A 611 -7.42 7.23 14.22
CA ARG A 611 -6.19 7.12 13.41
C ARG A 611 -5.79 8.47 12.80
N ALA A 612 -6.75 9.20 12.23
CA ALA A 612 -6.50 10.52 11.66
C ALA A 612 -5.95 11.49 12.71
N GLU A 613 -6.55 11.49 13.90
CA GLU A 613 -6.15 12.34 15.02
C GLU A 613 -4.77 11.95 15.57
N ASP A 614 -4.55 10.66 15.86
CA ASP A 614 -3.28 10.15 16.35
C ASP A 614 -2.17 10.44 15.36
N ARG A 615 -2.36 10.15 14.06
CA ARG A 615 -1.37 10.44 13.00
C ARG A 615 -0.97 11.92 12.94
N ASN A 616 -1.96 12.82 12.97
CA ASN A 616 -1.64 14.25 12.92
C ASN A 616 -1.04 14.76 14.25
N SER A 617 -1.38 14.14 15.38
CA SER A 617 -0.75 14.43 16.68
C SER A 617 0.69 13.93 16.74
N GLU A 618 0.99 12.76 16.17
CA GLU A 618 2.33 12.17 16.06
C GLU A 618 3.23 13.07 15.21
N THR A 619 2.71 13.60 14.10
CA THR A 619 3.42 14.58 13.28
C THR A 619 3.79 15.82 14.09
N ALA A 620 2.84 16.39 14.84
CA ALA A 620 3.12 17.54 15.70
C ALA A 620 4.15 17.21 16.81
N ALA A 621 4.09 16.00 17.38
CA ALA A 621 5.05 15.53 18.36
C ALA A 621 6.47 15.38 17.78
N LEU A 622 6.61 14.92 16.53
CA LEU A 622 7.91 14.88 15.85
C LEU A 622 8.50 16.28 15.68
N TYR A 623 7.72 17.26 15.24
CA TYR A 623 8.15 18.67 15.18
C TYR A 623 8.59 19.19 16.56
N GLN A 624 7.85 18.86 17.63
CA GLN A 624 8.20 19.22 19.00
C GLN A 624 9.54 18.59 19.44
N GLN A 625 9.74 17.29 19.20
CA GLN A 625 10.99 16.59 19.55
C GLN A 625 12.20 17.19 18.85
N LEU A 626 12.01 17.69 17.63
CA LEU A 626 13.04 18.37 16.83
C LEU A 626 13.33 19.81 17.32
N GLY A 627 12.57 20.32 18.29
CA GLY A 627 12.81 21.61 18.94
C GLY A 627 11.89 22.74 18.48
N LEU A 628 10.81 22.45 17.75
CA LEU A 628 9.83 23.44 17.30
C LEU A 628 8.67 23.58 18.29
N ALA A 629 7.82 24.58 18.05
CA ALA A 629 6.66 24.86 18.90
C ALA A 629 5.69 23.68 18.96
N THR A 630 5.00 23.54 20.10
CA THR A 630 3.99 22.51 20.31
C THR A 630 2.67 22.90 19.65
N TYR A 631 2.11 21.99 18.86
CA TYR A 631 0.78 22.11 18.24
C TYR A 631 -0.08 20.91 18.63
N ALA A 632 -1.40 21.03 18.54
CA ALA A 632 -2.30 19.90 18.82
C ALA A 632 -2.14 18.79 17.77
N ALA A 633 -2.03 19.19 16.51
CA ALA A 633 -1.87 18.30 15.38
C ALA A 633 -1.30 19.04 14.15
N MET A 634 -0.74 18.30 13.20
CA MET A 634 -0.21 18.82 11.92
C MET A 634 -0.56 17.88 10.77
N GLU A 635 -0.95 18.45 9.63
CA GLU A 635 -1.06 17.74 8.35
C GLU A 635 0.17 18.03 7.49
N ALA A 636 0.74 17.00 6.87
CA ALA A 636 1.96 17.11 6.09
C ALA A 636 1.72 16.87 4.60
N PHE A 637 2.44 17.62 3.76
CA PHE A 637 2.34 17.54 2.31
C PHE A 637 3.72 17.57 1.67
N VAL A 638 3.84 16.87 0.54
CA VAL A 638 5.02 16.85 -0.34
C VAL A 638 4.60 17.36 -1.71
N ARG A 639 5.44 18.17 -2.35
CA ARG A 639 5.14 18.69 -3.67
C ARG A 639 5.60 17.71 -4.74
N TRP A 640 4.72 17.40 -5.68
CA TRP A 640 5.12 16.73 -6.91
C TRP A 640 5.53 17.77 -7.95
N HIS A 641 6.78 17.70 -8.39
CA HIS A 641 7.34 18.57 -9.41
C HIS A 641 7.23 17.89 -10.78
N TYR A 642 6.61 18.57 -11.75
CA TYR A 642 6.30 18.04 -13.07
C TYR A 642 6.41 19.12 -14.16
#